data_AF-A0A150R7S7-F1
#
_entry.id   AF-A0A150R7S7-F1
#
_cell.length_a   1.000
_cell.length_b   1.000
_cell.length_c   1.000
_cell.angle_alpha   90.00
_cell.angle_beta   90.00
_cell.angle_gamma   90.00
#
_symmetry.space_group_name_H-M   'P 1'
#
loop_
_entity.id
_entity.type
_entity.pdbx_description
1 polymer ?
#
loop_
_entity_poly.entity_id
_entity_poly.type
_entity_poly.pdbx_seq_one_letter_code
_entity_poly.pdbx_strand_id
1 'polypeptide(L)'
;MSFLNRIRLAFAGTFQADVSTVNNDVRHFDNATFKSSFQELPEGNSANGWWNPMGSGAFRLLDCRVTGVWYDDGSFTDDPTKDPVVGMLIGGSNDRTSGKMVDLDPQYQVVTMLWGLDVRLTDDEGATSFRGRYQPNAMRDGWGNRNVNAKGDAAGSATFQSVLEGVSWDKGAARSSRFLRELRATTTGDRLSIRMATFGFCDNPDDARYTLGTVVGSIGPYLPGEPSSFVLGRRFTPAANPFCSWNGISFFSGLVDEKSATLFLDLSNALQIVDAVASPHDIGRLSVGILRDPTLRETSPVGPNTFEELAEIPYREIDKNGQTSWLFKTGGVFAVRLTSEQVALIKDHPIALVSRGPLTPDDTGIGLDSRPDVVAIRESDGGLLVCAEPEVHRVDAPGETSTTLYTARYGAPLGGAVLQLAQSGRVPAQQVPPGDPNAPAAEIPDYGWPEEALDFPSSVETLSDGKVEIRITTRPPGNPRKYLDGQIYVISYQYSGETKAVLPFFEHIALHVRDAFEVPADPTWSDIAPIFTQYANLYPLMSKRIVNLSSPSDVKRHASILKLAFSLPITDPNYMPVTRDLSEPKRQMIVKWLEKVERGGDAVLDAAAGAQPAAPARALARAQVKAQAKARDAAQAEAGASTMGGSRPRFPGKFTSTTGGSRLK
;
A
#
# COMPACT_ATOMS: atom_id res chain seq x y z
N MET A 1 1.63 12.12 14.31
CA MET A 1 1.49 10.67 14.02
C MET A 1 2.55 9.88 14.72
N SER A 2 2.10 8.86 15.42
CA SER A 2 2.90 8.16 16.40
C SER A 2 4.01 7.28 15.82
N PHE A 3 4.04 6.99 14.51
CA PHE A 3 5.22 6.38 13.87
C PHE A 3 6.35 7.41 13.63
N LEU A 4 6.00 8.68 13.37
CA LEU A 4 6.95 9.81 13.39
C LEU A 4 7.16 10.25 14.84
N ASN A 5 7.76 9.36 15.61
CA ASN A 5 8.02 9.53 17.03
C ASN A 5 9.46 9.19 17.37
N ARG A 6 9.95 9.75 18.48
CA ARG A 6 11.28 9.44 19.00
C ARG A 6 11.40 7.97 19.44
N ILE A 7 10.32 7.35 19.93
CA ILE A 7 10.28 5.91 20.18
C ILE A 7 9.72 5.22 18.95
N ARG A 8 10.59 4.57 18.18
CA ARG A 8 10.18 3.79 17.01
C ARG A 8 11.20 2.71 16.68
N LEU A 9 10.76 1.67 16.00
CA LEU A 9 11.65 0.79 15.25
C LEU A 9 11.58 1.12 13.76
N ALA A 10 12.65 0.83 13.04
CA ALA A 10 12.66 0.73 11.59
C ALA A 10 12.82 -0.74 11.19
N PHE A 11 12.20 -1.13 10.08
CA PHE A 11 12.37 -2.46 9.50
C PHE A 11 12.44 -2.38 7.99
N ALA A 12 13.08 -3.38 7.38
CA ALA A 12 13.14 -3.49 5.93
C ALA A 12 13.24 -4.95 5.48
N GLY A 13 12.79 -5.23 4.27
CA GLY A 13 12.87 -6.54 3.64
C GLY A 13 12.06 -6.60 2.37
N THR A 14 11.41 -7.74 2.15
CA THR A 14 10.65 -8.04 0.93
C THR A 14 9.16 -8.10 1.24
N PHE A 15 8.33 -7.57 0.36
CA PHE A 15 6.92 -7.91 0.34
C PHE A 15 6.61 -8.80 -0.86
N GLN A 16 5.57 -9.62 -0.73
CA GLN A 16 4.96 -10.32 -1.86
C GLN A 16 3.58 -9.73 -2.11
N ALA A 17 3.26 -9.42 -3.36
CA ALA A 17 1.91 -9.13 -3.84
C ALA A 17 1.56 -10.13 -4.95
N ASP A 18 0.97 -11.26 -4.55
CA ASP A 18 0.58 -12.34 -5.44
C ASP A 18 -0.88 -12.18 -5.88
N VAL A 19 -1.20 -11.03 -6.49
CA VAL A 19 -2.57 -10.67 -6.92
C VAL A 19 -2.94 -11.38 -8.22
N SER A 20 -4.20 -11.84 -8.34
CA SER A 20 -4.70 -12.22 -9.66
C SER A 20 -4.86 -10.96 -10.49
N THR A 21 -4.54 -11.04 -11.78
CA THR A 21 -4.61 -9.89 -12.71
C THR A 21 -5.64 -10.10 -13.81
N VAL A 22 -6.30 -11.27 -13.86
CA VAL A 22 -7.48 -11.47 -14.73
C VAL A 22 -8.56 -10.45 -14.40
N ASN A 23 -8.71 -10.09 -13.13
CA ASN A 23 -9.74 -9.16 -12.67
C ASN A 23 -9.33 -7.68 -12.75
N ASN A 24 -8.20 -7.36 -13.39
CA ASN A 24 -7.83 -5.98 -13.71
C ASN A 24 -8.57 -5.46 -14.95
N ASP A 25 -9.01 -6.34 -15.85
CA ASP A 25 -9.83 -5.92 -16.99
C ASP A 25 -11.31 -6.02 -16.61
N VAL A 26 -11.97 -4.87 -16.52
CA VAL A 26 -13.41 -4.79 -16.24
C VAL A 26 -14.24 -5.66 -17.21
N ARG A 27 -13.80 -5.82 -18.45
CA ARG A 27 -14.53 -6.59 -19.47
C ARG A 27 -14.51 -8.10 -19.17
N HIS A 28 -13.57 -8.59 -18.37
CA HIS A 28 -13.52 -9.99 -17.93
C HIS A 28 -14.63 -10.34 -16.92
N PHE A 29 -15.33 -9.35 -16.36
CA PHE A 29 -16.45 -9.60 -15.45
C PHE A 29 -17.73 -10.00 -16.20
N ASP A 30 -17.83 -9.74 -17.51
CA ASP A 30 -18.99 -10.17 -18.28
C ASP A 30 -18.93 -11.67 -18.63
N ASN A 31 -19.71 -12.47 -17.92
CA ASN A 31 -19.82 -13.91 -18.17
C ASN A 31 -20.28 -14.25 -19.60
N ALA A 32 -21.07 -13.37 -20.25
CA ALA A 32 -21.65 -13.67 -21.57
C ALA A 32 -20.59 -13.65 -22.68
N THR A 33 -19.55 -12.82 -22.53
CA THR A 33 -18.49 -12.65 -23.52
C THR A 33 -17.13 -13.17 -23.04
N PHE A 34 -17.05 -13.69 -21.80
CA PHE A 34 -15.83 -14.26 -21.24
C PHE A 34 -15.31 -15.43 -22.09
N LYS A 35 -14.00 -15.44 -22.33
CA LYS A 35 -13.28 -16.53 -23.00
C LYS A 35 -12.27 -17.13 -22.03
N SER A 36 -12.13 -18.45 -22.03
CA SER A 36 -11.15 -19.12 -21.15
C SER A 36 -9.70 -18.68 -21.40
N SER A 37 -9.38 -18.18 -22.60
CA SER A 37 -8.08 -17.59 -22.90
C SER A 37 -7.73 -16.39 -22.03
N PHE A 38 -8.73 -15.67 -21.49
CA PHE A 38 -8.50 -14.55 -20.57
C PHE A 38 -7.90 -14.98 -19.23
N GLN A 39 -7.85 -16.29 -18.95
CA GLN A 39 -7.19 -16.86 -17.77
C GLN A 39 -5.75 -17.32 -18.03
N GLU A 40 -5.26 -17.17 -19.25
CA GLU A 40 -3.90 -17.54 -19.64
C GLU A 40 -3.00 -16.31 -19.67
N LEU A 41 -1.68 -16.53 -19.63
CA LEU A 41 -0.71 -15.44 -19.81
C LEU A 41 -0.87 -14.81 -21.21
N PRO A 42 -0.51 -13.53 -21.38
CA PRO A 42 -0.48 -12.88 -22.69
C PRO A 42 0.42 -13.62 -23.68
N GLU A 43 -0.04 -13.73 -24.93
CA GLU A 43 0.79 -14.10 -26.08
C GLU A 43 0.84 -12.90 -27.04
N GLY A 44 2.01 -12.30 -27.21
CA GLY A 44 2.15 -11.07 -28.01
C GLY A 44 1.41 -9.89 -27.39
N ASN A 45 0.49 -9.28 -28.14
CA ASN A 45 -0.27 -8.10 -27.71
C ASN A 45 -1.64 -8.44 -27.09
N SER A 46 -1.91 -9.70 -26.73
CA SER A 46 -3.22 -10.09 -26.18
C SER A 46 -3.46 -9.51 -24.79
N ALA A 47 -4.67 -9.06 -24.49
CA ALA A 47 -5.11 -8.61 -23.17
C ALA A 47 -5.52 -9.76 -22.22
N ASN A 48 -5.23 -11.02 -22.58
CA ASN A 48 -5.44 -12.18 -21.72
C ASN A 48 -4.71 -11.98 -20.39
N GLY A 49 -5.36 -12.28 -19.26
CA GLY A 49 -4.83 -12.70 -17.95
C GLY A 49 -3.67 -11.96 -17.28
N TRP A 50 -3.05 -11.01 -17.97
CA TRP A 50 -1.95 -10.14 -17.61
C TRP A 50 -0.78 -10.91 -16.98
N TRP A 51 0.04 -10.23 -16.19
CA TRP A 51 1.29 -10.81 -15.71
C TRP A 51 1.09 -11.95 -14.71
N ASN A 52 -0.02 -11.99 -13.95
CA ASN A 52 -0.30 -13.04 -12.94
C ASN A 52 -1.76 -13.53 -12.93
N PRO A 53 -2.18 -14.37 -13.88
CA PRO A 53 -3.55 -14.87 -13.91
C PRO A 53 -3.85 -15.81 -12.72
N MET A 54 -2.85 -16.54 -12.22
CA MET A 54 -2.97 -17.56 -11.17
C MET A 54 -2.71 -17.01 -9.75
N GLY A 55 -2.67 -15.69 -9.57
CA GLY A 55 -2.37 -15.10 -8.27
C GLY A 55 -3.37 -15.46 -7.18
N SER A 56 -2.87 -15.70 -5.95
CA SER A 56 -3.69 -16.09 -4.79
C SER A 56 -4.37 -14.92 -4.04
N GLY A 57 -4.12 -13.69 -4.48
CA GLY A 57 -4.47 -12.45 -3.78
C GLY A 57 -3.61 -12.18 -2.54
N ALA A 58 -2.57 -12.97 -2.29
CA ALA A 58 -1.83 -12.90 -1.03
C ALA A 58 -0.90 -11.69 -0.95
N PHE A 59 -0.90 -11.05 0.21
CA PHE A 59 0.11 -10.09 0.64
C PHE A 59 0.92 -10.65 1.81
N ARG A 60 2.25 -10.64 1.71
CA ARG A 60 3.15 -11.17 2.74
C ARG A 60 4.31 -10.23 2.99
N LEU A 61 4.72 -10.11 4.25
CA LEU A 61 6.01 -9.59 4.65
C LEU A 61 6.98 -10.77 4.75
N LEU A 62 8.06 -10.73 3.98
CA LEU A 62 9.06 -11.79 3.84
C LEU A 62 10.43 -11.23 4.22
N ASP A 63 11.11 -11.93 5.12
CA ASP A 63 12.46 -11.57 5.60
C ASP A 63 12.61 -10.10 6.01
N CYS A 64 11.52 -9.50 6.49
CA CYS A 64 11.52 -8.13 6.99
C CYS A 64 12.13 -8.13 8.37
N ARG A 65 13.28 -7.49 8.55
CA ARG A 65 14.00 -7.46 9.84
C ARG A 65 14.06 -6.05 10.39
N VAL A 66 14.03 -5.95 11.71
CA VAL A 66 14.29 -4.68 12.40
C VAL A 66 15.74 -4.26 12.11
N THR A 67 15.90 -3.08 11.53
CA THR A 67 17.19 -2.51 11.16
C THR A 67 17.73 -1.55 12.22
N GLY A 68 16.87 -1.04 13.09
CA GLY A 68 17.28 -0.24 14.24
C GLY A 68 16.10 0.23 15.09
N VAL A 69 16.42 0.72 16.29
CA VAL A 69 15.45 1.23 17.26
C VAL A 69 15.89 2.57 17.84
N TRP A 70 14.92 3.43 18.12
CA TRP A 70 15.10 4.71 18.80
C TRP A 70 14.37 4.69 20.14
N TYR A 71 14.99 5.32 21.13
CA TYR A 71 14.53 5.37 22.52
C TYR A 71 13.90 6.72 22.87
N ASP A 72 13.27 6.80 24.04
CA ASP A 72 12.58 8.00 24.52
C ASP A 72 13.53 9.21 24.69
N ASP A 73 14.80 8.96 24.98
CA ASP A 73 15.84 10.00 25.10
C ASP A 73 16.38 10.49 23.74
N GLY A 74 15.86 9.95 22.63
CA GLY A 74 16.29 10.27 21.27
C GLY A 74 17.54 9.52 20.80
N SER A 75 18.16 8.69 21.65
CA SER A 75 19.28 7.84 21.25
C SER A 75 18.81 6.70 20.34
N PHE A 76 19.76 6.13 19.59
CA PHE A 76 19.52 5.14 18.54
C PHE A 76 20.49 3.96 18.68
N THR A 77 20.05 2.76 18.31
CA THR A 77 20.94 1.62 18.08
C THR A 77 20.50 0.75 16.90
N ASP A 78 21.47 0.29 16.13
CA ASP A 78 21.41 -0.81 15.15
C ASP A 78 22.24 -2.02 15.60
N ASP A 79 22.66 -2.03 16.86
CA ASP A 79 23.46 -3.10 17.47
C ASP A 79 22.56 -4.06 18.28
N PRO A 80 22.40 -5.33 17.85
CA PRO A 80 21.58 -6.32 18.56
C PRO A 80 22.14 -6.69 19.95
N THR A 81 23.41 -6.39 20.23
CA THR A 81 23.97 -6.57 21.57
C THR A 81 23.51 -5.50 22.57
N LYS A 82 23.01 -4.36 22.06
CA LYS A 82 22.47 -3.26 22.87
C LYS A 82 20.95 -3.34 23.04
N ASP A 83 20.23 -3.76 22.01
CA ASP A 83 18.81 -4.10 22.13
C ASP A 83 18.48 -5.33 21.28
N PRO A 84 17.95 -6.41 21.90
CA PRO A 84 17.71 -7.67 21.21
C PRO A 84 16.63 -7.58 20.13
N VAL A 85 15.87 -6.49 20.05
CA VAL A 85 14.87 -6.28 18.99
C VAL A 85 15.52 -6.08 17.63
N VAL A 86 16.75 -5.56 17.57
CA VAL A 86 17.45 -5.40 16.29
C VAL A 86 17.75 -6.78 15.69
N GLY A 87 17.40 -6.96 14.42
CA GLY A 87 17.52 -8.24 13.71
C GLY A 87 16.30 -9.17 13.84
N MET A 88 15.38 -8.92 14.79
CA MET A 88 14.12 -9.68 14.88
C MET A 88 13.27 -9.50 13.61
N LEU A 89 12.48 -10.53 13.30
CA LEU A 89 11.61 -10.58 12.13
C LEU A 89 10.30 -9.83 12.39
N ILE A 90 9.91 -8.97 11.45
CA ILE A 90 8.57 -8.45 11.26
C ILE A 90 7.84 -9.35 10.26
N GLY A 91 7.01 -10.25 10.76
CA GLY A 91 6.36 -11.28 9.96
C GLY A 91 4.83 -11.21 9.98
N GLY A 92 4.23 -12.02 9.11
CA GLY A 92 2.79 -12.28 9.08
C GLY A 92 2.33 -13.30 10.13
N SER A 93 1.08 -13.76 10.00
CA SER A 93 0.57 -14.82 10.88
C SER A 93 1.27 -16.16 10.67
N ASN A 94 1.37 -16.95 11.74
CA ASN A 94 1.77 -18.37 11.73
C ASN A 94 0.60 -19.35 11.92
N ASP A 95 -0.61 -18.86 12.20
CA ASP A 95 -1.78 -19.69 12.54
C ASP A 95 -2.97 -19.51 11.58
N ARG A 96 -2.85 -18.63 10.59
CA ARG A 96 -3.88 -18.37 9.57
C ARG A 96 -3.25 -18.04 8.22
N THR A 97 -4.08 -17.96 7.18
CA THR A 97 -3.63 -17.58 5.84
C THR A 97 -3.08 -16.14 5.83
N SER A 98 -2.30 -15.83 4.80
CA SER A 98 -1.73 -14.50 4.59
C SER A 98 -2.81 -13.44 4.38
N GLY A 99 -2.48 -12.18 4.69
CA GLY A 99 -3.32 -11.04 4.32
C GLY A 99 -3.58 -10.99 2.81
N LYS A 100 -4.53 -10.15 2.41
CA LYS A 100 -4.93 -9.97 1.01
C LYS A 100 -4.71 -8.54 0.55
N MET A 101 -4.22 -8.37 -0.66
CA MET A 101 -4.11 -7.06 -1.33
C MET A 101 -5.22 -6.93 -2.37
N VAL A 102 -5.95 -5.81 -2.29
CA VAL A 102 -7.25 -5.70 -2.96
C VAL A 102 -7.55 -4.26 -3.30
N ASP A 103 -7.87 -4.02 -4.57
CA ASP A 103 -8.39 -2.72 -5.01
C ASP A 103 -9.85 -2.52 -4.62
N LEU A 104 -10.32 -1.28 -4.72
CA LEU A 104 -11.73 -0.97 -4.50
C LEU A 104 -12.62 -1.63 -5.55
N ASP A 105 -12.28 -1.48 -6.83
CA ASP A 105 -13.09 -1.87 -7.99
C ASP A 105 -12.21 -1.94 -9.26
N PRO A 106 -12.52 -2.80 -10.26
CA PRO A 106 -11.76 -2.86 -11.51
C PRO A 106 -11.69 -1.54 -12.29
N GLN A 107 -12.60 -0.59 -12.08
CA GLN A 107 -12.57 0.73 -12.71
C GLN A 107 -11.92 1.81 -11.81
N TYR A 108 -11.51 1.45 -10.59
CA TYR A 108 -10.85 2.34 -9.63
C TYR A 108 -9.72 1.63 -8.88
N GLN A 109 -8.74 1.13 -9.64
CA GLN A 109 -7.62 0.31 -9.16
C GLN A 109 -6.55 1.10 -8.37
N VAL A 110 -6.69 2.42 -8.30
CA VAL A 110 -5.75 3.31 -7.61
C VAL A 110 -5.97 3.39 -6.10
N VAL A 111 -6.94 2.63 -5.59
CA VAL A 111 -7.30 2.53 -4.18
C VAL A 111 -7.14 1.09 -3.72
N THR A 112 -5.91 0.73 -3.37
CA THR A 112 -5.53 -0.61 -2.91
C THR A 112 -5.47 -0.67 -1.39
N MET A 113 -6.00 -1.72 -0.78
CA MET A 113 -6.04 -1.93 0.67
C MET A 113 -5.48 -3.30 1.07
N LEU A 114 -4.94 -3.39 2.29
CA LEU A 114 -4.48 -4.64 2.89
C LEU A 114 -5.52 -5.17 3.89
N TRP A 115 -5.98 -6.40 3.68
CA TRP A 115 -7.03 -7.03 4.49
C TRP A 115 -6.50 -8.26 5.24
N GLY A 116 -6.92 -8.43 6.49
CA GLY A 116 -6.57 -9.60 7.30
C GLY A 116 -5.07 -9.78 7.58
N LEU A 117 -4.27 -8.73 7.36
CA LEU A 117 -2.83 -8.75 7.62
C LEU A 117 -2.58 -8.73 9.13
N ASP A 118 -1.80 -9.70 9.59
CA ASP A 118 -1.20 -9.69 10.91
C ASP A 118 0.24 -9.20 10.83
N VAL A 119 0.68 -8.52 11.88
CA VAL A 119 2.08 -8.12 12.05
C VAL A 119 2.58 -8.63 13.39
N ARG A 120 3.69 -9.36 13.35
CA ARG A 120 4.34 -9.97 14.52
C ARG A 120 5.81 -9.59 14.54
N LEU A 121 6.30 -9.25 15.72
CA LEU A 121 7.74 -9.15 15.99
C LEU A 121 8.19 -10.48 16.62
N THR A 122 9.08 -11.21 15.96
CA THR A 122 9.56 -12.52 16.42
C THR A 122 11.08 -12.63 16.38
N ASP A 123 11.67 -13.31 17.35
CA ASP A 123 13.09 -13.68 17.28
C ASP A 123 13.35 -14.85 16.31
N ASP A 124 14.62 -15.21 16.15
CA ASP A 124 15.03 -16.30 15.26
C ASP A 124 14.59 -17.70 15.76
N GLU A 125 14.16 -17.83 17.02
CA GLU A 125 13.56 -19.04 17.59
C GLU A 125 12.04 -19.09 17.35
N GLY A 126 11.46 -18.03 16.79
CA GLY A 126 10.03 -17.89 16.51
C GLY A 126 9.21 -17.42 17.71
N ALA A 127 9.84 -17.08 18.83
CA ALA A 127 9.14 -16.51 19.99
C ALA A 127 8.66 -15.09 19.65
N THR A 128 7.42 -14.80 20.02
CA THR A 128 6.76 -13.54 19.65
C THR A 128 6.92 -12.50 20.74
N SER A 129 7.45 -11.33 20.41
CA SER A 129 7.52 -10.17 21.31
C SER A 129 6.20 -9.41 21.37
N PHE A 130 5.62 -9.13 20.21
CA PHE A 130 4.25 -8.62 20.10
C PHE A 130 3.57 -9.12 18.82
N ARG A 131 2.23 -9.07 18.81
CA ARG A 131 1.36 -9.34 17.65
C ARG A 131 0.23 -8.33 17.62
N GLY A 132 -0.12 -7.82 16.46
CA GLY A 132 -1.32 -7.02 16.23
C GLY A 132 -1.92 -7.22 14.84
N ARG A 133 -3.19 -6.84 14.68
CA ARG A 133 -3.92 -6.89 13.41
C ARG A 133 -3.85 -5.55 12.71
N TYR A 134 -3.38 -5.52 11.47
CA TYR A 134 -3.37 -4.30 10.65
C TYR A 134 -4.81 -3.89 10.33
N GLN A 135 -5.20 -2.66 10.70
CA GLN A 135 -6.49 -2.10 10.31
C GLN A 135 -6.45 -1.76 8.80
N PRO A 136 -7.38 -2.27 7.97
CA PRO A 136 -7.38 -1.96 6.54
C PRO A 136 -7.53 -0.48 6.26
N ASN A 137 -6.57 0.09 5.54
CA ASN A 137 -6.58 1.46 5.02
C ASN A 137 -6.08 1.45 3.58
N ALA A 138 -6.51 2.44 2.78
CA ALA A 138 -6.05 2.59 1.41
C ALA A 138 -4.59 3.02 1.36
N MET A 139 -3.89 2.58 0.31
CA MET A 139 -2.59 3.13 0.00
C MET A 139 -2.69 4.63 -0.28
N ARG A 140 -1.66 5.37 0.08
CA ARG A 140 -1.51 6.81 -0.19
C ARG A 140 -0.18 7.09 -0.85
N ASP A 141 -0.03 8.31 -1.35
CA ASP A 141 1.20 8.81 -1.99
C ASP A 141 1.70 7.89 -3.12
N GLY A 142 0.77 7.30 -3.88
CA GLY A 142 1.09 6.46 -5.04
C GLY A 142 1.68 7.29 -6.17
N TRP A 143 2.84 6.88 -6.69
CA TRP A 143 3.49 7.55 -7.82
C TRP A 143 4.31 6.58 -8.67
N GLY A 144 4.17 6.72 -9.99
CA GLY A 144 4.69 5.75 -10.98
C GLY A 144 6.13 5.98 -11.44
N ASN A 145 6.87 6.90 -10.82
CA ASN A 145 8.23 7.28 -11.24
C ASN A 145 9.22 7.33 -10.07
N ARG A 146 9.08 6.37 -9.15
CA ARG A 146 9.97 6.20 -8.00
C ARG A 146 11.33 5.66 -8.43
N ASN A 147 11.33 4.63 -9.28
CA ASN A 147 12.53 4.10 -9.90
C ASN A 147 12.69 4.67 -11.31
N VAL A 148 13.68 5.55 -11.49
CA VAL A 148 13.89 6.30 -12.74
C VAL A 148 14.34 5.45 -13.92
N ASN A 149 14.83 4.23 -13.65
CA ASN A 149 15.31 3.31 -14.68
C ASN A 149 14.30 2.20 -15.02
N ALA A 150 13.12 2.21 -14.39
CA ALA A 150 12.07 1.21 -14.61
C ALA A 150 10.85 1.81 -15.31
N LYS A 151 9.90 0.94 -15.67
CA LYS A 151 8.58 1.31 -16.19
C LYS A 151 7.51 0.45 -15.53
N GLY A 152 6.24 0.83 -15.67
CA GLY A 152 5.11 0.08 -15.12
C GLY A 152 5.21 -0.08 -13.60
N ASP A 153 4.78 -1.22 -13.08
CA ASP A 153 4.74 -1.49 -11.64
C ASP A 153 6.15 -1.49 -11.01
N ALA A 154 7.18 -1.84 -11.77
CA ALA A 154 8.58 -1.79 -11.32
C ALA A 154 9.10 -0.35 -11.10
N ALA A 155 8.49 0.64 -11.75
CA ALA A 155 8.76 2.07 -11.52
C ALA A 155 7.95 2.65 -10.37
N GLY A 156 6.86 1.97 -10.00
CA GLY A 156 5.88 2.43 -9.04
C GLY A 156 6.30 2.26 -7.59
N SER A 157 5.61 3.01 -6.75
CA SER A 157 5.62 2.82 -5.30
C SER A 157 4.39 3.44 -4.68
N ALA A 158 4.08 2.99 -3.47
CA ALA A 158 2.98 3.48 -2.69
C ALA A 158 3.28 3.28 -1.21
N THR A 159 2.40 3.82 -0.37
CA THR A 159 2.57 3.75 1.06
C THR A 159 1.32 3.26 1.76
N PHE A 160 1.50 2.34 2.71
CA PHE A 160 0.46 1.78 3.55
C PHE A 160 0.68 2.27 4.97
N GLN A 161 -0.21 3.13 5.45
CA GLN A 161 -0.19 3.61 6.84
C GLN A 161 -1.45 3.18 7.56
N SER A 162 -1.27 2.67 8.78
CA SER A 162 -2.39 2.27 9.62
C SER A 162 -1.99 2.13 11.09
N VAL A 163 -2.89 1.55 11.88
CA VAL A 163 -2.63 1.03 13.22
C VAL A 163 -2.68 -0.48 13.24
N LEU A 164 -1.91 -1.06 14.15
CA LEU A 164 -2.07 -2.44 14.60
C LEU A 164 -3.04 -2.43 15.77
N GLU A 165 -4.11 -3.22 15.70
CA GLU A 165 -5.14 -3.36 16.73
C GLU A 165 -5.01 -4.66 17.50
N GLY A 166 -5.50 -4.66 18.74
CA GLY A 166 -5.46 -5.82 19.63
C GLY A 166 -4.05 -6.30 19.92
N VAL A 167 -3.12 -5.34 20.09
CA VAL A 167 -1.70 -5.63 20.30
C VAL A 167 -1.49 -6.40 21.60
N SER A 168 -1.10 -7.65 21.48
CA SER A 168 -0.72 -8.51 22.60
C SER A 168 0.80 -8.55 22.74
N TRP A 169 1.31 -8.40 23.96
CA TRP A 169 2.72 -8.40 24.29
C TRP A 169 3.11 -9.69 25.01
N ASP A 170 4.26 -10.28 24.66
CA ASP A 170 4.86 -11.31 25.49
C ASP A 170 5.50 -10.70 26.74
N LYS A 171 5.25 -11.34 27.89
CA LYS A 171 5.65 -10.81 29.20
C LYS A 171 7.17 -10.83 29.41
N GLY A 172 7.88 -11.76 28.77
CA GLY A 172 9.33 -11.92 28.88
C GLY A 172 10.09 -10.97 27.97
N ALA A 173 9.72 -10.92 26.68
CA ALA A 173 10.40 -10.11 25.67
C ALA A 173 10.41 -8.61 26.01
N ALA A 174 9.29 -8.08 26.51
CA ALA A 174 9.22 -6.68 26.90
C ALA A 174 10.18 -6.35 28.06
N ARG A 175 10.57 -7.32 28.91
CA ARG A 175 11.49 -7.04 30.04
C ARG A 175 12.95 -6.99 29.62
N SER A 176 13.35 -7.71 28.58
CA SER A 176 14.75 -7.74 28.11
C SER A 176 15.11 -6.55 27.24
N SER A 177 14.20 -6.08 26.38
CA SER A 177 14.42 -4.92 25.50
C SER A 177 14.07 -3.60 26.17
N ARG A 178 14.96 -2.60 26.11
CA ARG A 178 14.65 -1.23 26.55
C ARG A 178 13.58 -0.62 25.66
N PHE A 179 13.73 -0.78 24.36
CA PHE A 179 12.81 -0.25 23.37
C PHE A 179 11.38 -0.76 23.60
N LEU A 180 11.16 -2.07 23.79
CA LEU A 180 9.81 -2.61 23.99
C LEU A 180 9.14 -2.09 25.27
N ARG A 181 9.90 -1.85 26.35
CA ARG A 181 9.35 -1.22 27.57
C ARG A 181 8.87 0.19 27.30
N GLU A 182 9.70 1.00 26.65
CA GLU A 182 9.38 2.40 26.37
C GLU A 182 8.22 2.53 25.37
N LEU A 183 8.20 1.70 24.32
CA LEU A 183 7.12 1.64 23.35
C LEU A 183 5.78 1.28 24.02
N ARG A 184 5.78 0.23 24.85
CA ARG A 184 4.58 -0.21 25.58
C ARG A 184 4.11 0.82 26.61
N ALA A 185 5.04 1.54 27.25
CA ALA A 185 4.70 2.59 28.21
C ALA A 185 4.12 3.85 27.54
N THR A 186 4.49 4.10 26.28
CA THR A 186 4.09 5.31 25.55
C THR A 186 2.83 5.12 24.74
N THR A 187 2.60 3.92 24.21
CA THR A 187 1.42 3.64 23.41
C THR A 187 0.13 3.64 24.23
N THR A 188 -0.97 4.11 23.66
CA THR A 188 -2.27 4.14 24.31
C THR A 188 -3.15 2.97 23.87
N GLY A 189 -3.62 2.19 24.85
CA GLY A 189 -4.42 0.99 24.61
C GLY A 189 -3.63 -0.12 23.92
N ASP A 190 -4.34 -1.10 23.38
CA ASP A 190 -3.73 -2.24 22.69
C ASP A 190 -3.50 -1.92 21.21
N ARG A 191 -2.82 -0.80 20.94
CA ARG A 191 -2.54 -0.31 19.58
C ARG A 191 -1.09 0.09 19.37
N LEU A 192 -0.64 0.07 18.11
CA LEU A 192 0.64 0.62 17.64
C LEU A 192 0.42 1.29 16.27
N SER A 193 1.17 2.33 15.92
CA SER A 193 1.14 2.92 14.58
C SER A 193 2.16 2.23 13.68
N ILE A 194 1.81 2.01 12.42
CA ILE A 194 2.67 1.39 11.41
C ILE A 194 2.63 2.15 10.09
N ARG A 195 3.80 2.35 9.49
CA ARG A 195 4.00 2.92 8.16
C ARG A 195 4.86 1.96 7.32
N MET A 196 4.44 1.67 6.09
CA MET A 196 5.19 0.89 5.12
C MET A 196 5.24 1.62 3.79
N ALA A 197 6.42 1.70 3.18
CA ALA A 197 6.60 2.13 1.79
C ALA A 197 7.05 0.93 0.95
N THR A 198 6.37 0.68 -0.16
CA THR A 198 6.61 -0.45 -1.07
C THR A 198 7.08 0.05 -2.42
N PHE A 199 8.13 -0.55 -2.97
CA PHE A 199 8.70 -0.17 -4.27
C PHE A 199 9.49 -1.34 -4.91
N GLY A 200 9.92 -1.18 -6.16
CA GLY A 200 10.78 -2.16 -6.84
C GLY A 200 10.11 -3.52 -7.02
N PHE A 201 8.81 -3.50 -7.36
CA PHE A 201 8.03 -4.69 -7.63
C PHE A 201 8.48 -5.37 -8.93
N CYS A 202 8.44 -6.69 -8.98
CA CYS A 202 8.77 -7.48 -10.17
C CYS A 202 7.55 -8.26 -10.65
N ASP A 203 7.05 -7.86 -11.82
CA ASP A 203 5.92 -8.45 -12.55
C ASP A 203 6.37 -9.41 -13.66
N ASN A 204 7.68 -9.65 -13.82
CA ASN A 204 8.21 -10.56 -14.83
C ASN A 204 8.19 -12.03 -14.34
N PRO A 205 7.39 -12.93 -14.95
CA PRO A 205 7.28 -14.33 -14.54
C PRO A 205 8.56 -15.16 -14.69
N ASP A 206 9.52 -14.70 -15.50
CA ASP A 206 10.81 -15.38 -15.69
C ASP A 206 11.86 -14.97 -14.64
N ASP A 207 11.57 -13.96 -13.81
CA ASP A 207 12.49 -13.48 -12.78
C ASP A 207 12.26 -14.24 -11.45
N ALA A 208 13.34 -14.56 -10.74
CA ALA A 208 13.26 -15.18 -9.42
C ALA A 208 12.56 -14.28 -8.38
N ARG A 209 12.50 -12.97 -8.62
CA ARG A 209 11.76 -11.99 -7.82
C ARG A 209 10.30 -11.83 -8.25
N TYR A 210 9.78 -12.62 -9.18
CA TYR A 210 8.38 -12.54 -9.61
C TYR A 210 7.42 -12.50 -8.42
N THR A 211 6.47 -11.55 -8.42
CA THR A 211 5.53 -11.21 -7.32
C THR A 211 6.15 -10.53 -6.10
N LEU A 212 7.46 -10.27 -6.10
CA LEU A 212 8.19 -9.69 -4.97
C LEU A 212 8.55 -8.22 -5.24
N GLY A 213 8.51 -7.43 -4.18
CA GLY A 213 9.06 -6.09 -4.15
C GLY A 213 9.74 -5.80 -2.81
N THR A 214 10.26 -4.61 -2.65
CA THR A 214 10.96 -4.18 -1.44
C THR A 214 10.03 -3.35 -0.56
N VAL A 215 10.13 -3.57 0.76
CA VAL A 215 9.41 -2.78 1.76
C VAL A 215 10.38 -2.21 2.79
N VAL A 216 10.19 -0.94 3.12
CA VAL A 216 10.76 -0.31 4.32
C VAL A 216 9.60 0.20 5.18
N GLY A 217 9.77 0.19 6.49
CA GLY A 217 8.72 0.64 7.37
C GLY A 217 9.18 1.04 8.75
N SER A 218 8.24 1.59 9.50
CA SER A 218 8.43 1.99 10.89
C SER A 218 7.21 1.63 11.73
N ILE A 219 7.47 1.21 12.97
CA ILE A 219 6.44 0.99 13.99
C ILE A 219 6.77 1.88 15.19
N GLY A 220 5.80 2.68 15.60
CA GLY A 220 5.89 3.54 16.78
C GLY A 220 4.68 3.34 17.71
N PRO A 221 4.55 4.14 18.77
CA PRO A 221 3.37 4.11 19.63
C PRO A 221 2.08 4.37 18.83
N TYR A 222 0.93 4.30 19.48
CA TYR A 222 -0.31 4.93 19.05
C TYR A 222 -0.70 5.98 20.09
N LEU A 223 -1.02 7.18 19.65
CA LEU A 223 -1.42 8.31 20.49
C LEU A 223 -2.88 8.70 20.18
N PRO A 224 -3.68 9.04 21.21
CA PRO A 224 -5.08 9.38 21.02
C PRO A 224 -5.30 10.60 20.13
N GLY A 225 -6.37 10.57 19.33
CA GLY A 225 -6.83 11.73 18.55
C GLY A 225 -6.10 11.93 17.22
N GLU A 226 -5.05 11.17 16.96
CA GLU A 226 -4.38 11.15 15.67
C GLU A 226 -5.14 10.29 14.64
N PRO A 227 -5.13 10.67 13.34
CA PRO A 227 -5.66 9.83 12.26
C PRO A 227 -4.94 8.48 12.18
N SER A 228 -5.52 7.46 11.54
CA SER A 228 -4.87 6.16 11.37
C SER A 228 -4.07 6.05 10.06
N SER A 229 -4.54 6.70 9.00
CA SER A 229 -4.14 6.47 7.60
C SER A 229 -3.21 7.53 7.01
N PHE A 230 -2.97 8.64 7.71
CA PHE A 230 -2.08 9.71 7.23
C PHE A 230 -1.46 10.51 8.38
N VAL A 231 -0.49 11.38 8.07
CA VAL A 231 0.10 12.31 9.03
C VAL A 231 -0.63 13.65 9.02
N LEU A 232 -1.41 13.93 10.07
CA LEU A 232 -1.88 15.30 10.36
C LEU A 232 -0.69 16.12 10.86
N GLY A 233 0.04 16.70 9.91
CA GLY A 233 1.31 17.36 10.16
C GLY A 233 1.62 18.39 9.08
N ARG A 234 2.90 18.51 8.75
CA ARG A 234 3.43 19.47 7.77
C ARG A 234 3.52 18.81 6.41
N ARG A 235 2.71 19.24 5.44
CA ARG A 235 2.61 18.59 4.12
C ARG A 235 3.48 19.29 3.08
N PHE A 236 4.38 18.56 2.46
CA PHE A 236 5.20 19.01 1.33
C PHE A 236 4.52 18.65 0.02
N THR A 237 4.42 19.62 -0.89
CA THR A 237 3.63 19.49 -2.12
C THR A 237 4.43 19.99 -3.32
N PRO A 238 4.56 19.20 -4.39
CA PRO A 238 5.05 19.66 -5.67
C PRO A 238 4.27 20.88 -6.21
N ALA A 239 4.99 21.89 -6.70
CA ALA A 239 4.37 23.17 -7.10
C ALA A 239 3.74 23.16 -8.50
N ALA A 240 4.26 22.33 -9.41
CA ALA A 240 3.92 22.37 -10.84
C ALA A 240 3.38 21.05 -11.41
N ASN A 241 3.87 19.91 -10.95
CA ASN A 241 3.49 18.58 -11.45
C ASN A 241 2.75 17.81 -10.33
N PRO A 242 1.63 17.12 -10.62
CA PRO A 242 0.80 16.45 -9.62
C PRO A 242 1.44 15.20 -8.98
N PHE A 243 2.69 14.86 -9.32
CA PHE A 243 3.41 13.68 -8.83
C PHE A 243 4.73 14.01 -8.13
N CYS A 244 5.51 14.97 -8.65
CA CYS A 244 6.82 15.31 -8.08
C CYS A 244 7.29 16.73 -8.42
N SER A 245 8.22 17.27 -7.63
CA SER A 245 8.86 18.55 -7.88
C SER A 245 9.84 18.48 -9.07
N TRP A 246 10.36 19.64 -9.50
CA TRP A 246 11.38 19.71 -10.56
C TRP A 246 12.63 18.85 -10.28
N ASN A 247 12.91 18.59 -9.00
CA ASN A 247 14.05 17.79 -8.57
C ASN A 247 13.67 16.33 -8.20
N GLY A 248 12.53 15.85 -8.69
CA GLY A 248 12.11 14.45 -8.55
C GLY A 248 11.63 14.06 -7.15
N ILE A 249 11.21 15.03 -6.32
CA ILE A 249 10.75 14.75 -4.94
C ILE A 249 9.21 14.69 -4.90
N SER A 250 8.64 13.61 -4.35
CA SER A 250 7.18 13.46 -4.20
C SER A 250 6.60 14.30 -3.08
N PHE A 251 5.29 14.17 -2.90
CA PHE A 251 4.62 14.47 -1.65
C PHE A 251 5.21 13.69 -0.48
N PHE A 252 5.31 14.35 0.66
CA PHE A 252 5.60 13.71 1.94
C PHE A 252 5.13 14.57 3.10
N SER A 253 5.17 14.01 4.30
CA SER A 253 4.72 14.69 5.50
C SER A 253 5.81 14.75 6.56
N GLY A 254 5.79 15.82 7.35
CA GLY A 254 6.59 16.01 8.54
C GLY A 254 5.74 16.17 9.79
N LEU A 255 6.37 16.05 10.95
CA LEU A 255 5.77 16.31 12.25
C LEU A 255 6.78 17.06 13.13
N VAL A 256 6.33 18.11 13.80
CA VAL A 256 7.10 18.77 14.85
C VAL A 256 6.59 18.28 16.20
N ASP A 257 7.41 17.52 16.91
CA ASP A 257 7.13 17.20 18.31
C ASP A 257 7.67 18.34 19.18
N GLU A 258 6.78 19.25 19.62
CA GLU A 258 7.17 20.38 20.47
C GLU A 258 7.77 19.94 21.81
N LYS A 259 7.36 18.79 22.36
CA LYS A 259 7.83 18.33 23.68
C LYS A 259 9.29 17.90 23.62
N SER A 260 9.67 17.18 22.57
CA SER A 260 11.09 16.87 22.32
C SER A 260 11.80 17.94 21.50
N ALA A 261 11.07 18.94 21.00
CA ALA A 261 11.50 19.91 20.01
C ALA A 261 12.32 19.26 18.88
N THR A 262 11.69 18.26 18.25
CA THR A 262 12.26 17.47 17.14
C THR A 262 11.37 17.60 15.92
N LEU A 263 11.97 17.89 14.77
CA LEU A 263 11.33 17.76 13.46
C LEU A 263 11.57 16.36 12.93
N PHE A 264 10.49 15.66 12.57
CA PHE A 264 10.50 14.40 11.85
C PHE A 264 10.00 14.61 10.42
N LEU A 265 10.63 13.95 9.44
CA LEU A 265 10.15 13.87 8.06
C LEU A 265 10.01 12.41 7.63
N ASP A 266 8.90 12.06 6.99
CA ASP A 266 8.72 10.77 6.32
C ASP A 266 9.24 10.84 4.88
N LEU A 267 10.50 10.49 4.66
CA LEU A 267 11.10 10.44 3.31
C LEU A 267 11.07 9.04 2.70
N SER A 268 10.34 8.09 3.32
CA SER A 268 10.29 6.68 2.90
C SER A 268 9.87 6.51 1.44
N ASN A 269 8.94 7.36 0.98
CA ASN A 269 8.44 7.38 -0.39
C ASN A 269 8.70 8.70 -1.14
N ALA A 270 9.52 9.61 -0.60
CA ALA A 270 9.69 10.96 -1.16
C ALA A 270 10.77 11.07 -2.26
N LEU A 271 11.88 10.34 -2.15
CA LEU A 271 13.08 10.53 -2.99
C LEU A 271 13.30 9.43 -4.04
N GLN A 272 13.61 9.76 -5.29
CA GLN A 272 13.83 8.75 -6.33
C GLN A 272 14.97 7.75 -6.04
N ILE A 273 14.82 6.56 -6.60
CA ILE A 273 15.80 5.47 -6.58
C ILE A 273 16.13 5.06 -8.03
N VAL A 274 17.21 4.29 -8.21
CA VAL A 274 17.68 3.85 -9.55
C VAL A 274 17.54 2.35 -9.79
N ASP A 275 17.17 1.57 -8.77
CA ASP A 275 16.99 0.13 -8.83
C ASP A 275 15.98 -0.41 -7.80
N ALA A 276 15.71 -1.71 -7.88
CA ALA A 276 14.80 -2.42 -6.97
C ALA A 276 15.41 -2.77 -5.60
N VAL A 277 16.59 -2.27 -5.27
CA VAL A 277 17.23 -2.38 -3.94
C VAL A 277 17.43 -1.00 -3.30
N ALA A 278 16.73 0.01 -3.80
CA ALA A 278 16.69 1.37 -3.28
C ALA A 278 18.04 2.09 -3.26
N SER A 279 18.88 1.87 -4.28
CA SER A 279 20.01 2.77 -4.53
C SER A 279 19.48 4.18 -4.80
N PRO A 280 19.99 5.21 -4.10
CA PRO A 280 19.47 6.58 -4.23
C PRO A 280 19.79 7.17 -5.61
N HIS A 281 18.84 7.90 -6.19
CA HIS A 281 19.10 8.77 -7.34
C HIS A 281 19.80 10.04 -6.83
N ASP A 282 21.03 10.31 -7.29
CA ASP A 282 21.81 11.45 -6.80
C ASP A 282 21.27 12.77 -7.37
N ILE A 283 20.56 13.52 -6.53
CA ILE A 283 20.01 14.85 -6.79
C ILE A 283 20.82 15.95 -6.08
N GLY A 284 22.10 15.66 -5.79
CA GLY A 284 23.02 16.58 -5.13
C GLY A 284 22.85 16.63 -3.62
N ARG A 285 23.43 17.66 -3.00
CA ARG A 285 23.25 17.93 -1.57
C ARG A 285 21.81 18.35 -1.33
N LEU A 286 21.17 17.78 -0.31
CA LEU A 286 19.81 18.11 0.09
C LEU A 286 19.80 18.50 1.55
N SER A 287 19.39 19.72 1.89
CA SER A 287 19.23 20.17 3.28
C SER A 287 17.79 20.51 3.59
N VAL A 288 17.39 20.29 4.84
CA VAL A 288 16.12 20.74 5.38
C VAL A 288 16.32 22.05 6.12
N GLY A 289 15.37 22.98 5.99
CA GLY A 289 15.40 24.20 6.77
C GLY A 289 14.11 25.01 6.73
N ILE A 290 14.07 26.08 7.52
CA ILE A 290 12.91 26.96 7.65
C ILE A 290 13.07 28.14 6.70
N LEU A 291 12.08 28.38 5.85
CA LEU A 291 12.05 29.56 4.99
C LEU A 291 11.67 30.78 5.82
N ARG A 292 12.60 31.71 6.01
CA ARG A 292 12.32 33.02 6.64
C ARG A 292 11.47 33.90 5.73
N ASP A 293 11.59 33.73 4.42
CA ASP A 293 10.68 34.31 3.44
C ASP A 293 9.67 33.23 3.00
N PRO A 294 8.42 33.26 3.50
CA PRO A 294 7.41 32.25 3.19
C PRO A 294 6.90 32.36 1.74
N THR A 295 7.29 33.39 0.99
CA THR A 295 6.86 33.59 -0.41
C THR A 295 7.71 32.80 -1.40
N LEU A 296 8.91 32.34 -0.99
CA LEU A 296 9.79 31.56 -1.85
C LEU A 296 9.14 30.25 -2.29
N ARG A 297 9.29 29.96 -3.58
CA ARG A 297 8.70 28.79 -4.25
C ARG A 297 9.80 27.84 -4.68
N GLU A 298 9.42 26.64 -5.15
CA GLU A 298 10.33 25.79 -5.91
C GLU A 298 11.09 26.57 -6.98
N THR A 299 12.35 26.22 -7.20
CA THR A 299 13.33 26.90 -8.07
C THR A 299 13.81 28.28 -7.59
N SER A 300 13.29 28.80 -6.48
CA SER A 300 13.78 30.06 -5.92
C SER A 300 15.14 29.89 -5.23
N PRO A 301 16.12 30.77 -5.48
CA PRO A 301 17.39 30.74 -4.76
C PRO A 301 17.19 31.13 -3.30
N VAL A 302 17.97 30.53 -2.41
CA VAL A 302 17.98 30.84 -0.98
C VAL A 302 19.35 31.32 -0.52
N GLY A 303 19.37 32.04 0.60
CA GLY A 303 20.60 32.46 1.28
C GLY A 303 20.36 32.61 2.78
N PRO A 304 21.38 33.02 3.56
CA PRO A 304 21.31 33.03 5.03
C PRO A 304 20.18 33.88 5.63
N ASN A 305 19.71 34.89 4.89
CA ASN A 305 18.62 35.78 5.33
C ASN A 305 17.22 35.25 4.96
N THR A 306 17.12 34.31 4.02
CA THR A 306 15.84 33.78 3.52
C THR A 306 15.60 32.33 3.92
N PHE A 307 16.65 31.61 4.34
CA PHE A 307 16.58 30.21 4.74
C PHE A 307 17.48 29.95 5.95
N GLU A 308 16.90 29.36 6.99
CA GLU A 308 17.61 28.84 8.14
C GLU A 308 17.79 27.33 7.98
N GLU A 309 19.00 26.91 7.61
CA GLU A 309 19.33 25.49 7.48
C GLU A 309 19.32 24.80 8.85
N LEU A 310 18.65 23.66 8.95
CA LEU A 310 18.60 22.84 10.15
C LEU A 310 19.61 21.69 10.09
N ALA A 311 19.63 20.94 8.98
CA ALA A 311 20.53 19.82 8.77
C ALA A 311 20.58 19.36 7.31
N GLU A 312 21.64 18.66 6.94
CA GLU A 312 21.71 17.91 5.69
C GLU A 312 20.97 16.57 5.81
N ILE A 313 20.27 16.18 4.75
CA ILE A 313 19.57 14.90 4.64
C ILE A 313 20.56 13.84 4.14
N PRO A 314 20.85 12.78 4.92
CA PRO A 314 21.83 11.75 4.58
C PRO A 314 21.28 10.69 3.60
N TYR A 315 20.46 11.08 2.62
CA TYR A 315 19.78 10.12 1.73
C TYR A 315 20.73 9.28 0.85
N ARG A 316 21.97 9.77 0.68
CA ARG A 316 23.06 9.09 -0.05
C ARG A 316 23.94 8.23 0.84
N GLU A 317 23.75 8.26 2.16
CA GLU A 317 24.56 7.45 3.06
C GLU A 317 24.30 5.96 2.81
N ILE A 318 25.39 5.22 2.69
CA ILE A 318 25.43 3.78 2.66
C ILE A 318 26.34 3.35 3.79
N ASP A 319 26.03 2.23 4.44
CA ASP A 319 26.91 1.70 5.48
C ASP A 319 28.33 1.44 4.98
N LYS A 320 29.26 1.28 5.92
CA LYS A 320 30.69 1.04 5.65
C LYS A 320 30.99 -0.19 4.78
N ASN A 321 30.03 -1.10 4.62
CA ASN A 321 30.15 -2.30 3.82
C ASN A 321 29.52 -2.14 2.43
N GLY A 322 28.88 -1.00 2.14
CA GLY A 322 28.16 -0.76 0.89
C GLY A 322 26.83 -1.51 0.79
N GLN A 323 26.31 -2.06 1.89
CA GLN A 323 25.23 -3.05 1.87
C GLN A 323 23.86 -2.48 2.24
N THR A 324 23.81 -1.51 3.14
CA THR A 324 22.55 -0.92 3.64
C THR A 324 22.54 0.58 3.41
N SER A 325 21.56 1.06 2.63
CA SER A 325 21.35 2.51 2.48
C SER A 325 20.64 3.10 3.70
N TRP A 326 20.76 4.41 3.88
CA TRP A 326 20.06 5.17 4.92
C TRP A 326 18.56 4.87 4.97
N LEU A 327 17.93 4.69 3.79
CA LEU A 327 16.51 4.37 3.67
C LEU A 327 16.16 3.06 4.39
N PHE A 328 16.93 1.98 4.18
CA PHE A 328 16.73 0.70 4.86
C PHE A 328 16.99 0.80 6.36
N LYS A 329 18.04 1.52 6.75
CA LYS A 329 18.44 1.68 8.15
C LYS A 329 17.41 2.45 8.97
N THR A 330 16.73 3.42 8.38
CA THR A 330 15.84 4.36 9.09
C THR A 330 14.36 4.19 8.79
N GLY A 331 14.02 3.31 7.85
CA GLY A 331 12.67 3.27 7.29
C GLY A 331 12.30 4.54 6.52
N GLY A 332 13.30 5.38 6.19
CA GLY A 332 13.11 6.69 5.56
C GLY A 332 12.69 7.82 6.51
N VAL A 333 12.70 7.58 7.83
CA VAL A 333 12.36 8.63 8.81
C VAL A 333 13.60 9.45 9.14
N PHE A 334 13.60 10.72 8.73
CA PHE A 334 14.61 11.70 9.13
C PHE A 334 14.18 12.42 10.41
N ALA A 335 15.12 12.73 11.30
CA ALA A 335 14.86 13.47 12.53
C ALA A 335 15.98 14.47 12.84
N VAL A 336 15.62 15.69 13.23
CA VAL A 336 16.57 16.73 13.67
C VAL A 336 16.04 17.48 14.89
N ARG A 337 16.91 17.73 15.86
CA ARG A 337 16.59 18.51 17.06
C ARG A 337 16.61 20.00 16.74
N LEU A 338 15.59 20.72 17.19
CA LEU A 338 15.41 22.15 16.96
C LEU A 338 15.86 22.98 18.18
N THR A 339 16.44 24.15 17.96
CA THR A 339 16.62 25.14 19.04
C THR A 339 15.27 25.75 19.45
N SER A 340 15.23 26.44 20.59
CA SER A 340 14.02 27.14 21.03
C SER A 340 13.56 28.20 20.02
N GLU A 341 14.49 28.89 19.38
CA GLU A 341 14.24 29.89 18.34
C GLU A 341 13.63 29.24 17.09
N GLN A 342 14.15 28.08 16.69
CA GLN A 342 13.63 27.31 15.56
C GLN A 342 12.23 26.77 15.83
N VAL A 343 11.95 26.30 17.04
CA VAL A 343 10.60 25.89 17.46
C VAL A 343 9.63 27.07 17.43
N ALA A 344 10.08 28.28 17.76
CA ALA A 344 9.23 29.47 17.63
C ALA A 344 8.97 29.82 16.16
N LEU A 345 10.03 29.85 15.34
CA LEU A 345 9.96 30.23 13.92
C LEU A 345 9.10 29.26 13.09
N ILE A 346 9.20 27.97 13.35
CA ILE A 346 8.49 26.94 12.57
C ILE A 346 6.97 26.95 12.78
N LYS A 347 6.45 27.69 13.77
CA LYS A 347 5.00 27.73 14.04
C LYS A 347 4.21 28.43 12.93
N ASP A 348 4.82 29.38 12.24
CA ASP A 348 4.20 30.21 11.21
C ASP A 348 5.00 30.30 9.91
N HIS A 349 6.13 29.59 9.80
CA HIS A 349 6.97 29.58 8.60
C HIS A 349 7.06 28.19 7.93
N PRO A 350 7.05 28.10 6.59
CA PRO A 350 7.17 26.82 5.90
C PRO A 350 8.58 26.23 6.03
N ILE A 351 8.66 24.90 6.13
CA ILE A 351 9.90 24.16 5.90
C ILE A 351 10.06 23.90 4.41
N ALA A 352 11.31 23.85 3.97
CA ALA A 352 11.69 23.43 2.63
C ALA A 352 12.79 22.39 2.68
N LEU A 353 12.84 21.56 1.63
CA LEU A 353 14.07 20.92 1.21
C LEU A 353 14.73 21.79 0.15
N VAL A 354 16.02 22.02 0.32
CA VAL A 354 16.84 22.87 -0.53
C VAL A 354 17.94 22.00 -1.14
N SER A 355 18.08 22.06 -2.47
CA SER A 355 19.12 21.33 -3.18
C SER A 355 20.26 22.26 -3.59
N ARG A 356 21.49 21.74 -3.53
CA ARG A 356 22.66 22.27 -4.23
C ARG A 356 23.01 21.30 -5.34
N GLY A 357 22.66 21.65 -6.57
CA GLY A 357 22.81 20.80 -7.75
C GLY A 357 22.55 21.55 -9.06
N PRO A 358 22.69 20.88 -10.22
CA PRO A 358 22.37 21.50 -11.50
C PRO A 358 20.86 21.81 -11.61
N LEU A 359 20.51 23.03 -12.02
CA LEU A 359 19.11 23.48 -12.18
C LEU A 359 18.38 22.70 -13.28
N THR A 360 19.13 22.16 -14.24
CA THR A 360 18.69 21.24 -15.30
C THR A 360 19.82 20.24 -15.61
N PRO A 361 19.52 19.03 -16.15
CA PRO A 361 20.53 18.04 -16.52
C PRO A 361 21.65 18.56 -17.45
N ASP A 362 21.38 19.64 -18.21
CA ASP A 362 22.29 20.22 -19.20
C ASP A 362 23.15 21.38 -18.65
N ASP A 363 22.91 21.80 -17.41
CA ASP A 363 23.63 22.93 -16.81
C ASP A 363 25.02 22.48 -16.32
N THR A 364 25.98 22.44 -17.24
CA THR A 364 27.36 21.99 -17.04
C THR A 364 28.37 23.14 -16.84
N GLY A 365 27.92 24.40 -16.90
CA GLY A 365 28.79 25.57 -17.03
C GLY A 365 29.25 26.24 -15.73
N ILE A 366 28.68 25.89 -14.57
CA ILE A 366 29.01 26.49 -13.27
C ILE A 366 29.45 25.37 -12.31
N GLY A 367 30.65 25.51 -11.73
CA GLY A 367 31.15 24.59 -10.72
C GLY A 367 30.15 24.45 -9.56
N LEU A 368 29.96 23.23 -9.07
CA LEU A 368 28.97 22.90 -8.03
C LEU A 368 29.07 23.80 -6.78
N ASP A 369 30.28 24.25 -6.44
CA ASP A 369 30.56 25.12 -5.29
C ASP A 369 30.14 26.59 -5.48
N SER A 370 29.81 27.02 -6.71
CA SER A 370 29.44 28.40 -7.04
C SER A 370 27.95 28.58 -7.34
N ARG A 371 27.15 27.50 -7.26
CA ARG A 371 25.71 27.54 -7.51
C ARG A 371 24.96 27.96 -6.25
N PRO A 372 23.94 28.84 -6.36
CA PRO A 372 23.08 29.13 -5.23
C PRO A 372 22.32 27.86 -4.82
N ASP A 373 22.03 27.76 -3.53
CA ASP A 373 21.08 26.79 -3.00
C ASP A 373 19.67 27.15 -3.48
N VAL A 374 18.87 26.16 -3.84
CA VAL A 374 17.56 26.38 -4.46
C VAL A 374 16.50 25.51 -3.81
N VAL A 375 15.30 26.07 -3.60
CA VAL A 375 14.16 25.31 -3.07
C VAL A 375 13.81 24.15 -4.01
N ALA A 376 14.00 22.92 -3.53
CA ALA A 376 13.70 21.69 -4.26
C ALA A 376 12.22 21.30 -4.10
N ILE A 377 11.67 21.48 -2.90
CA ILE A 377 10.26 21.33 -2.55
C ILE A 377 10.02 22.02 -1.22
N ARG A 378 8.79 22.47 -0.95
CA ARG A 378 8.41 23.08 0.32
C ARG A 378 7.03 22.62 0.76
N GLU A 379 6.70 22.97 2.00
CA GLU A 379 5.32 22.85 2.46
C GLU A 379 4.34 23.59 1.55
N SER A 380 3.11 23.07 1.54
CA SER A 380 1.96 23.64 0.85
C SER A 380 1.80 25.14 1.12
N ASP A 381 1.11 25.82 0.22
CA ASP A 381 0.84 27.23 0.35
C ASP A 381 0.05 27.51 1.63
N GLY A 382 0.54 28.46 2.44
CA GLY A 382 -0.02 28.75 3.77
C GLY A 382 0.12 27.61 4.80
N GLY A 383 0.88 26.56 4.51
CA GLY A 383 1.03 25.39 5.39
C GLY A 383 -0.23 24.55 5.53
N LEU A 384 -1.16 24.65 4.58
CA LEU A 384 -2.48 24.01 4.65
C LEU A 384 -2.40 22.51 4.35
N LEU A 385 -3.15 21.73 5.11
CA LEU A 385 -3.37 20.31 4.87
C LEU A 385 -4.85 20.01 5.07
N VAL A 386 -5.47 19.29 4.14
CA VAL A 386 -6.78 18.68 4.33
C VAL A 386 -6.68 17.20 3.95
N CYS A 387 -7.23 16.29 4.76
CA CYS A 387 -7.29 14.86 4.46
C CYS A 387 -8.61 14.27 4.97
N ALA A 388 -9.13 13.25 4.28
CA ALA A 388 -10.31 12.49 4.72
C ALA A 388 -9.92 11.16 5.40
N GLU A 389 -10.69 10.74 6.41
CA GLU A 389 -10.63 9.38 6.98
C GLU A 389 -12.00 8.92 7.55
N PRO A 390 -12.48 7.71 7.21
CA PRO A 390 -11.95 6.84 6.16
C PRO A 390 -12.16 7.48 4.78
N GLU A 391 -11.23 7.23 3.86
CA GLU A 391 -11.30 7.74 2.50
C GLU A 391 -12.12 6.81 1.58
N VAL A 392 -12.26 5.54 1.96
CA VAL A 392 -12.84 4.49 1.12
C VAL A 392 -14.06 3.91 1.78
N HIS A 393 -15.16 3.89 1.04
CA HIS A 393 -16.45 3.42 1.53
C HIS A 393 -16.98 2.30 0.64
N ARG A 394 -17.57 1.29 1.27
CA ARG A 394 -18.36 0.24 0.62
C ARG A 394 -19.75 0.30 1.24
N VAL A 395 -20.75 0.66 0.46
CA VAL A 395 -22.10 0.98 0.96
C VAL A 395 -23.12 0.20 0.17
N ASP A 396 -23.96 -0.58 0.84
CA ASP A 396 -25.14 -1.18 0.20
C ASP A 396 -26.28 -0.15 0.20
N ALA A 397 -26.85 0.13 -0.98
CA ALA A 397 -27.87 1.17 -1.13
C ALA A 397 -29.31 0.62 -1.00
N PRO A 398 -30.28 1.42 -0.50
CA PRO A 398 -30.09 2.75 0.10
C PRO A 398 -29.34 2.65 1.43
N GLY A 399 -28.46 3.61 1.70
CA GLY A 399 -27.59 3.56 2.86
C GLY A 399 -27.03 4.92 3.26
N GLU A 400 -26.22 4.91 4.31
CA GLU A 400 -25.51 6.08 4.81
C GLU A 400 -24.09 5.68 5.20
N THR A 401 -23.14 6.58 4.97
CA THR A 401 -21.78 6.48 5.50
C THR A 401 -21.30 7.86 5.94
N SER A 402 -20.21 7.91 6.69
CA SER A 402 -19.59 9.17 7.10
C SER A 402 -18.07 9.10 6.96
N THR A 403 -17.48 10.25 6.66
CA THR A 403 -16.03 10.45 6.71
C THR A 403 -15.71 11.73 7.46
N THR A 404 -14.58 11.74 8.14
CA THR A 404 -14.10 12.93 8.84
C THR A 404 -13.05 13.63 7.98
N LEU A 405 -13.27 14.90 7.70
CA LEU A 405 -12.24 15.78 7.12
C LEU A 405 -11.43 16.39 8.25
N TYR A 406 -10.11 16.28 8.13
CA TYR A 406 -9.13 16.84 9.05
C TYR A 406 -8.41 17.98 8.36
N THR A 407 -8.26 19.10 9.05
CA THR A 407 -7.57 20.29 8.57
C THR A 407 -6.46 20.69 9.51
N ALA A 408 -5.33 21.10 8.93
CA ALA A 408 -4.21 21.63 9.68
C ALA A 408 -3.56 22.79 8.96
N ARG A 409 -2.93 23.67 9.75
CA ARG A 409 -1.99 24.68 9.29
C ARG A 409 -0.66 24.45 10.00
N TYR A 410 0.40 24.25 9.24
CA TYR A 410 1.75 24.04 9.77
C TYR A 410 1.84 22.90 10.79
N GLY A 411 0.96 21.90 10.66
CA GLY A 411 0.86 20.74 11.56
C GLY A 411 -0.04 20.92 12.78
N ALA A 412 -0.55 22.13 13.04
CA ALA A 412 -1.55 22.36 14.09
C ALA A 412 -2.97 22.27 13.51
N PRO A 413 -3.95 21.69 14.22
CA PRO A 413 -5.33 21.64 13.74
C PRO A 413 -5.91 23.02 13.44
N LEU A 414 -6.67 23.16 12.35
CA LEU A 414 -7.20 24.43 11.87
C LEU A 414 -8.74 24.48 11.96
N GLY A 415 -9.27 24.99 13.06
CA GLY A 415 -10.72 25.20 13.18
C GLY A 415 -11.25 26.40 12.37
N GLY A 416 -12.54 26.36 12.02
CA GLY A 416 -13.20 27.38 11.21
C GLY A 416 -12.78 27.38 9.72
N ALA A 417 -12.13 26.30 9.26
CA ALA A 417 -11.75 26.16 7.87
C ALA A 417 -12.98 25.77 7.04
N VAL A 418 -13.26 26.55 6.00
CA VAL A 418 -14.33 26.25 5.03
C VAL A 418 -13.77 25.37 3.93
N LEU A 419 -14.35 24.18 3.78
CA LEU A 419 -14.02 23.21 2.75
C LEU A 419 -15.13 23.18 1.69
N GLN A 420 -14.74 22.96 0.44
CA GLN A 420 -15.64 22.73 -0.69
C GLN A 420 -15.54 21.26 -1.10
N LEU A 421 -16.68 20.64 -1.35
CA LEU A 421 -16.80 19.25 -1.79
C LEU A 421 -17.53 19.19 -3.13
N ALA A 422 -17.04 18.36 -4.04
CA ALA A 422 -17.66 18.15 -5.33
C ALA A 422 -17.49 16.71 -5.80
N GLN A 423 -18.56 16.13 -6.34
CA GLN A 423 -18.48 14.85 -7.04
C GLN A 423 -17.75 15.05 -8.37
N SER A 424 -16.88 14.12 -8.75
CA SER A 424 -16.14 14.19 -10.02
C SER A 424 -17.03 14.04 -11.27
N GLY A 425 -18.28 13.61 -11.09
CA GLY A 425 -19.27 13.41 -12.15
C GLY A 425 -19.09 12.11 -12.95
N ARG A 426 -19.89 11.97 -14.01
CA ARG A 426 -19.83 10.82 -14.93
C ARG A 426 -18.52 10.78 -15.69
N VAL A 427 -17.83 9.64 -15.64
CA VAL A 427 -16.71 9.31 -16.53
C VAL A 427 -17.22 8.36 -17.61
N PRO A 428 -17.26 8.80 -18.89
CA PRO A 428 -17.74 7.96 -19.99
C PRO A 428 -16.85 6.73 -20.23
N ALA A 429 -17.46 5.70 -20.80
CA ALA A 429 -16.85 4.48 -21.29
C ALA A 429 -15.54 4.76 -22.03
N GLN A 430 -14.47 4.14 -21.56
CA GLN A 430 -13.16 4.28 -22.18
C GLN A 430 -13.06 3.35 -23.39
N GLN A 431 -12.53 3.88 -24.50
CA GLN A 431 -12.18 3.07 -25.66
C GLN A 431 -10.79 2.47 -25.47
N VAL A 432 -10.65 1.18 -25.74
CA VAL A 432 -9.34 0.51 -25.73
C VAL A 432 -8.67 0.72 -27.10
N PRO A 433 -7.37 1.09 -27.15
CA PRO A 433 -6.65 1.22 -28.40
C PRO A 433 -6.72 -0.07 -29.24
N PRO A 434 -6.92 0.02 -30.56
CA PRO A 434 -6.92 -1.15 -31.43
C PRO A 434 -5.52 -1.80 -31.44
N GLY A 435 -5.45 -3.13 -31.30
CA GLY A 435 -4.16 -3.84 -31.34
C GLY A 435 -4.20 -5.29 -30.85
N ASP A 436 -5.19 -5.68 -30.06
CA ASP A 436 -5.38 -7.06 -29.61
C ASP A 436 -6.31 -7.83 -30.58
N PRO A 437 -5.83 -8.90 -31.25
CA PRO A 437 -6.66 -9.74 -32.12
C PRO A 437 -7.77 -10.51 -31.39
N ASN A 438 -7.68 -10.63 -30.06
CA ASN A 438 -8.59 -11.39 -29.20
C ASN A 438 -9.24 -10.54 -28.10
N ALA A 439 -9.31 -9.22 -28.27
CA ALA A 439 -9.82 -8.30 -27.26
C ALA A 439 -11.16 -8.75 -26.65
N PRO A 440 -11.35 -8.58 -25.33
CA PRO A 440 -12.65 -8.76 -24.70
C PRO A 440 -13.74 -7.94 -25.40
N ALA A 441 -14.87 -8.60 -25.71
CA ALA A 441 -15.95 -8.01 -26.50
C ALA A 441 -16.92 -7.16 -25.66
N ALA A 442 -16.92 -7.32 -24.33
CA ALA A 442 -17.71 -6.47 -23.44
C ALA A 442 -17.25 -5.00 -23.53
N GLU A 443 -18.22 -4.09 -23.47
CA GLU A 443 -17.98 -2.65 -23.39
C GLU A 443 -17.55 -2.29 -21.97
N ILE A 444 -16.59 -1.37 -21.83
CA ILE A 444 -16.24 -0.77 -20.54
C ILE A 444 -17.39 0.15 -20.13
N PRO A 445 -18.07 -0.06 -18.98
CA PRO A 445 -19.21 0.75 -18.60
C PRO A 445 -18.76 2.11 -18.04
N ASP A 446 -19.67 3.06 -17.98
CA ASP A 446 -19.44 4.33 -17.29
C ASP A 446 -19.36 4.14 -15.78
N TYR A 447 -18.63 5.02 -15.12
CA TYR A 447 -18.73 5.18 -13.67
C TYR A 447 -19.04 6.63 -13.25
N GLY A 448 -19.43 6.81 -11.98
CA GLY A 448 -19.88 8.12 -11.47
C GLY A 448 -21.30 8.52 -11.87
N TRP A 449 -22.10 7.58 -12.41
CA TRP A 449 -23.47 7.82 -12.91
C TRP A 449 -24.44 6.73 -12.44
N PRO A 450 -25.68 7.03 -12.02
CA PRO A 450 -26.32 8.37 -11.94
C PRO A 450 -25.75 9.23 -10.81
N GLU A 451 -25.65 10.54 -11.02
CA GLU A 451 -25.01 11.45 -10.05
C GLU A 451 -25.88 11.64 -8.79
N GLU A 452 -27.19 11.62 -8.96
CA GLU A 452 -28.20 11.73 -7.90
C GLU A 452 -28.22 10.54 -6.90
N ALA A 453 -27.41 9.52 -7.15
CA ALA A 453 -27.22 8.41 -6.22
C ALA A 453 -26.50 8.84 -4.93
N LEU A 454 -25.81 9.97 -4.92
CA LEU A 454 -25.17 10.54 -3.74
C LEU A 454 -25.85 11.83 -3.29
N ASP A 455 -25.86 12.04 -1.98
CA ASP A 455 -26.29 13.28 -1.35
C ASP A 455 -25.34 13.61 -0.19
N PHE A 456 -24.73 14.79 -0.24
CA PHE A 456 -23.74 15.27 0.72
C PHE A 456 -23.64 16.80 0.65
N PRO A 457 -23.18 17.48 1.72
CA PRO A 457 -23.02 18.93 1.69
C PRO A 457 -21.92 19.35 0.71
N SER A 458 -22.19 20.34 -0.14
CA SER A 458 -21.17 20.91 -1.05
C SER A 458 -20.13 21.77 -0.33
N SER A 459 -20.42 22.19 0.91
CA SER A 459 -19.48 22.94 1.74
C SER A 459 -19.71 22.65 3.21
N VAL A 460 -18.61 22.59 3.97
CA VAL A 460 -18.60 22.34 5.41
C VAL A 460 -17.55 23.20 6.09
N GLU A 461 -17.70 23.42 7.39
CA GLU A 461 -16.77 24.17 8.21
C GLU A 461 -16.23 23.30 9.34
N THR A 462 -14.93 23.36 9.59
CA THR A 462 -14.30 22.58 10.67
C THR A 462 -14.59 23.15 12.05
N LEU A 463 -14.76 22.26 13.02
CA LEU A 463 -14.85 22.59 14.45
C LEU A 463 -13.49 23.07 14.97
N SER A 464 -13.46 23.55 16.22
CA SER A 464 -12.26 24.12 16.84
C SER A 464 -11.05 23.17 16.88
N ASP A 465 -11.27 21.86 16.80
CA ASP A 465 -10.23 20.84 16.77
C ASP A 465 -9.75 20.51 15.34
N GLY A 466 -10.17 21.29 14.35
CA GLY A 466 -9.79 21.13 12.94
C GLY A 466 -10.50 19.98 12.23
N LYS A 467 -11.59 19.45 12.79
CA LYS A 467 -12.31 18.30 12.23
C LYS A 467 -13.75 18.66 11.85
N VAL A 468 -14.27 17.98 10.83
CA VAL A 468 -15.71 17.97 10.53
C VAL A 468 -16.10 16.61 9.98
N GLU A 469 -17.15 16.01 10.56
CA GLU A 469 -17.75 14.82 9.99
C GLU A 469 -18.71 15.23 8.87
N ILE A 470 -18.58 14.60 7.71
CA ILE A 470 -19.54 14.72 6.62
C ILE A 470 -20.35 13.42 6.56
N ARG A 471 -21.66 13.58 6.41
CA ARG A 471 -22.60 12.48 6.17
C ARG A 471 -22.86 12.38 4.68
N ILE A 472 -22.80 11.17 4.15
CA ILE A 472 -23.06 10.86 2.74
C ILE A 472 -24.20 9.85 2.71
N THR A 473 -25.33 10.25 2.12
CA THR A 473 -26.47 9.36 1.90
C THR A 473 -26.40 8.79 0.49
N THR A 474 -26.71 7.50 0.35
CA THR A 474 -26.67 6.79 -0.92
C THR A 474 -28.05 6.28 -1.33
N ARG A 475 -28.35 6.35 -2.63
CA ARG A 475 -29.54 5.76 -3.26
C ARG A 475 -29.11 4.65 -4.23
N PRO A 476 -29.97 3.66 -4.52
CA PRO A 476 -29.64 2.61 -5.48
C PRO A 476 -29.27 3.21 -6.85
N PRO A 477 -28.07 2.91 -7.39
CA PRO A 477 -27.66 3.46 -8.68
C PRO A 477 -28.39 2.80 -9.86
N GLY A 478 -29.06 1.66 -9.66
CA GLY A 478 -29.89 1.00 -10.67
C GLY A 478 -29.09 0.09 -11.61
N ASN A 479 -27.96 -0.42 -11.15
CA ASN A 479 -27.00 -1.26 -11.88
C ASN A 479 -26.67 -0.77 -13.30
N PRO A 480 -26.17 0.46 -13.45
CA PRO A 480 -25.83 1.04 -14.76
C PRO A 480 -24.70 0.27 -15.46
N ARG A 481 -23.84 -0.41 -14.69
CA ARG A 481 -22.69 -1.18 -15.18
C ARG A 481 -23.05 -2.60 -15.62
N LYS A 482 -24.27 -3.06 -15.34
CA LYS A 482 -24.86 -4.36 -15.71
C LYS A 482 -24.16 -5.57 -15.09
N TYR A 483 -22.96 -5.90 -15.56
CA TYR A 483 -22.22 -7.10 -15.17
C TYR A 483 -21.29 -6.89 -13.96
N LEU A 484 -21.17 -5.65 -13.49
CA LEU A 484 -20.53 -5.29 -12.22
C LEU A 484 -21.59 -4.92 -11.18
N ASP A 485 -21.36 -5.27 -9.92
CA ASP A 485 -22.26 -4.90 -8.83
C ASP A 485 -22.07 -3.42 -8.45
N GLY A 486 -23.14 -2.64 -8.44
CA GLY A 486 -23.11 -1.25 -7.97
C GLY A 486 -22.45 -0.26 -8.91
N GLN A 487 -21.94 0.83 -8.33
CA GLN A 487 -21.30 1.95 -9.01
C GLN A 487 -20.16 2.55 -8.16
N ILE A 488 -19.17 3.14 -8.82
CA ILE A 488 -18.09 3.92 -8.19
C ILE A 488 -18.37 5.41 -8.30
N TYR A 489 -18.22 6.08 -7.16
CA TYR A 489 -18.31 7.52 -7.03
C TYR A 489 -17.06 8.08 -6.36
N VAL A 490 -16.68 9.29 -6.75
CA VAL A 490 -15.50 9.98 -6.23
C VAL A 490 -15.92 11.39 -5.82
N ILE A 491 -15.61 11.76 -4.58
CA ILE A 491 -15.83 13.10 -4.03
C ILE A 491 -14.46 13.74 -3.79
N SER A 492 -14.23 14.85 -4.49
CA SER A 492 -13.11 15.75 -4.28
C SER A 492 -13.39 16.71 -3.12
N TYR A 493 -12.34 17.13 -2.42
CA TYR A 493 -12.43 18.11 -1.33
C TYR A 493 -11.18 19.00 -1.31
N GLN A 494 -11.35 20.27 -0.97
CA GLN A 494 -10.28 21.27 -0.91
C GLN A 494 -10.68 22.46 -0.02
N TYR A 495 -9.73 23.31 0.37
CA TYR A 495 -10.07 24.57 1.03
C TYR A 495 -10.80 25.51 0.07
N SER A 496 -11.75 26.27 0.59
CA SER A 496 -12.45 27.28 -0.19
C SER A 496 -11.46 28.34 -0.71
N GLY A 497 -11.42 28.53 -2.03
CA GLY A 497 -10.54 29.49 -2.70
C GLY A 497 -9.15 28.96 -3.08
N GLU A 498 -8.84 27.69 -2.80
CA GLU A 498 -7.61 27.06 -3.31
C GLU A 498 -7.66 26.94 -4.84
N THR A 499 -6.56 27.33 -5.49
CA THR A 499 -6.37 27.20 -6.94
C THR A 499 -5.49 26.00 -7.31
N LYS A 500 -4.92 25.30 -6.31
CA LYS A 500 -4.03 24.15 -6.48
C LYS A 500 -4.33 23.11 -5.41
N ALA A 501 -4.26 21.84 -5.79
CA ALA A 501 -4.45 20.73 -4.85
C ALA A 501 -3.26 20.61 -3.89
N VAL A 502 -3.55 20.47 -2.59
CA VAL A 502 -2.56 20.18 -1.53
C VAL A 502 -2.36 18.68 -1.30
N LEU A 503 -2.96 17.86 -2.18
CA LEU A 503 -3.03 16.41 -2.08
C LEU A 503 -2.50 15.74 -3.36
N PRO A 504 -2.03 14.48 -3.27
CA PRO A 504 -1.68 13.69 -4.44
C PRO A 504 -2.91 13.46 -5.32
N PHE A 505 -2.66 13.22 -6.60
CA PHE A 505 -3.70 13.10 -7.64
C PHE A 505 -4.80 12.08 -7.35
N PHE A 506 -4.52 11.03 -6.56
CA PHE A 506 -5.48 9.96 -6.26
C PHE A 506 -6.13 10.05 -4.87
N GLU A 507 -5.86 11.12 -4.11
CA GLU A 507 -6.41 11.27 -2.76
C GLU A 507 -7.79 11.92 -2.80
N HIS A 508 -8.83 11.09 -2.76
CA HIS A 508 -10.24 11.45 -2.89
C HIS A 508 -11.12 10.51 -2.07
N ILE A 509 -12.28 10.98 -1.61
CA ILE A 509 -13.24 10.07 -0.98
C ILE A 509 -13.86 9.19 -2.08
N ALA A 510 -13.57 7.89 -2.04
CA ALA A 510 -14.02 6.91 -3.02
C ALA A 510 -15.11 6.02 -2.43
N LEU A 511 -16.24 5.89 -3.13
CA LEU A 511 -17.37 5.08 -2.69
C LEU A 511 -17.69 4.00 -3.72
N HIS A 512 -17.72 2.74 -3.27
CA HIS A 512 -18.40 1.65 -3.95
C HIS A 512 -19.83 1.53 -3.40
N VAL A 513 -20.80 2.03 -4.17
CA VAL A 513 -22.22 2.01 -3.81
C VAL A 513 -22.89 0.85 -4.53
N ARG A 514 -23.34 -0.15 -3.79
CA ARG A 514 -23.91 -1.37 -4.34
C ARG A 514 -25.43 -1.27 -4.46
N ASP A 515 -25.98 -1.91 -5.47
CA ASP A 515 -27.41 -1.87 -5.73
C ASP A 515 -28.23 -2.50 -4.61
N ALA A 516 -29.47 -2.00 -4.47
CA ALA A 516 -30.46 -2.68 -3.65
C ALA A 516 -30.71 -4.09 -4.22
N PHE A 517 -30.69 -5.08 -3.33
CA PHE A 517 -30.92 -6.47 -3.69
C PHE A 517 -31.78 -7.17 -2.64
N GLU A 518 -32.90 -7.74 -3.08
CA GLU A 518 -33.76 -8.54 -2.22
C GLU A 518 -33.33 -10.00 -2.27
N VAL A 519 -33.00 -10.57 -1.11
CA VAL A 519 -32.62 -11.98 -1.00
C VAL A 519 -33.85 -12.86 -1.26
N PRO A 520 -33.83 -13.75 -2.27
CA PRO A 520 -34.93 -14.65 -2.53
C PRO A 520 -35.35 -15.47 -1.30
N ALA A 521 -36.65 -15.71 -1.15
CA ALA A 521 -37.19 -16.50 -0.04
C ALA A 521 -36.63 -17.93 -0.03
N ASP A 522 -36.45 -18.53 -1.22
CA ASP A 522 -35.83 -19.84 -1.40
C ASP A 522 -34.80 -19.76 -2.54
N PRO A 523 -33.54 -19.38 -2.26
CA PRO A 523 -32.52 -19.29 -3.30
C PRO A 523 -32.19 -20.67 -3.87
N THR A 524 -31.79 -20.68 -5.14
CA THR A 524 -31.49 -21.87 -5.94
C THR A 524 -30.18 -21.70 -6.69
N TRP A 525 -29.67 -22.77 -7.30
CA TRP A 525 -28.48 -22.67 -8.15
C TRP A 525 -28.58 -21.58 -9.23
N SER A 526 -29.76 -21.32 -9.83
CA SER A 526 -29.87 -20.26 -10.86
C SER A 526 -29.60 -18.86 -10.33
N ASP A 527 -29.88 -18.61 -9.04
CA ASP A 527 -29.59 -17.33 -8.38
C ASP A 527 -28.09 -17.18 -8.08
N ILE A 528 -27.41 -18.31 -7.81
CA ILE A 528 -25.99 -18.35 -7.40
C ILE A 528 -25.03 -18.45 -8.59
N ALA A 529 -25.41 -19.21 -9.62
CA ALA A 529 -24.56 -19.57 -10.75
C ALA A 529 -23.92 -18.37 -11.46
N PRO A 530 -24.59 -17.21 -11.68
CA PRO A 530 -23.95 -16.06 -12.31
C PRO A 530 -22.76 -15.52 -11.50
N ILE A 531 -22.92 -15.38 -10.19
CA ILE A 531 -21.86 -14.88 -9.29
C ILE A 531 -20.70 -15.87 -9.24
N PHE A 532 -21.02 -17.15 -9.04
CA PHE A 532 -20.01 -18.21 -8.91
C PHE A 532 -19.26 -18.47 -10.22
N THR A 533 -19.93 -18.36 -11.36
CA THR A 533 -19.28 -18.41 -12.69
C THR A 533 -18.32 -17.25 -12.87
N GLN A 534 -18.73 -16.02 -12.50
CA GLN A 534 -17.85 -14.86 -12.57
C GLN A 534 -16.60 -15.05 -11.70
N TYR A 535 -16.73 -15.55 -10.48
CA TYR A 535 -15.56 -15.87 -9.65
C TYR A 535 -14.68 -16.99 -10.22
N ALA A 536 -15.28 -18.02 -10.84
CA ALA A 536 -14.51 -19.06 -11.51
C ALA A 536 -13.72 -18.52 -12.72
N ASN A 537 -14.26 -17.50 -13.41
CA ASN A 537 -13.64 -16.78 -14.51
C ASN A 537 -12.49 -15.89 -14.03
N LEU A 538 -12.72 -15.09 -13.00
CA LEU A 538 -11.79 -14.06 -12.51
C LEU A 538 -10.66 -14.60 -11.63
N TYR A 539 -10.85 -15.76 -10.99
CA TYR A 539 -9.86 -16.34 -10.08
C TYR A 539 -9.45 -17.75 -10.50
N PRO A 540 -8.62 -17.89 -11.57
CA PRO A 540 -8.17 -19.18 -12.09
C PRO A 540 -7.51 -20.10 -11.07
N LEU A 541 -6.83 -19.56 -10.05
CA LEU A 541 -6.29 -20.37 -8.96
C LEU A 541 -7.39 -21.14 -8.23
N MET A 542 -8.53 -20.49 -7.98
CA MET A 542 -9.68 -21.14 -7.36
C MET A 542 -10.23 -22.21 -8.30
N SER A 543 -10.62 -21.82 -9.52
CA SER A 543 -11.35 -22.71 -10.43
C SER A 543 -10.52 -23.88 -10.96
N LYS A 544 -9.21 -23.70 -11.15
CA LYS A 544 -8.32 -24.73 -11.71
C LYS A 544 -7.62 -25.58 -10.65
N ARG A 545 -7.58 -25.17 -9.37
CA ARG A 545 -6.75 -25.85 -8.34
C ARG A 545 -7.44 -26.10 -7.00
N ILE A 546 -8.47 -25.33 -6.62
CA ILE A 546 -9.06 -25.41 -5.28
C ILE A 546 -10.53 -25.86 -5.35
N VAL A 547 -11.39 -25.05 -5.95
CA VAL A 547 -12.82 -25.34 -6.16
C VAL A 547 -13.30 -24.61 -7.41
N ASN A 548 -13.87 -25.35 -8.35
CA ASN A 548 -14.51 -24.77 -9.51
C ASN A 548 -15.92 -24.30 -9.17
N LEU A 549 -16.05 -23.01 -8.87
CA LEU A 549 -17.32 -22.39 -8.52
C LEU A 549 -18.36 -22.46 -9.65
N SER A 550 -17.97 -22.61 -10.92
CA SER A 550 -18.94 -22.81 -12.02
C SER A 550 -19.47 -24.25 -12.11
N SER A 551 -18.94 -25.18 -11.30
CA SER A 551 -19.36 -26.59 -11.28
C SER A 551 -20.30 -26.88 -10.11
N PRO A 552 -21.59 -27.19 -10.35
CA PRO A 552 -22.52 -27.54 -9.27
C PRO A 552 -21.99 -28.69 -8.40
N SER A 553 -21.48 -29.76 -9.02
CA SER A 553 -21.00 -30.93 -8.28
C SER A 553 -19.82 -30.61 -7.37
N ASP A 554 -18.94 -29.69 -7.78
CA ASP A 554 -17.78 -29.30 -6.99
C ASP A 554 -18.17 -28.33 -5.86
N VAL A 555 -19.11 -27.42 -6.13
CA VAL A 555 -19.70 -26.55 -5.10
C VAL A 555 -20.40 -27.38 -4.02
N LYS A 556 -21.21 -28.38 -4.40
CA LYS A 556 -21.87 -29.28 -3.43
C LYS A 556 -20.86 -29.97 -2.53
N ARG A 557 -19.79 -30.50 -3.12
CA ARG A 557 -18.72 -31.21 -2.40
C ARG A 557 -18.02 -30.32 -1.37
N HIS A 558 -17.96 -29.01 -1.64
CA HIS A 558 -17.27 -28.02 -0.81
C HIS A 558 -18.22 -27.08 -0.07
N ALA A 559 -19.52 -27.39 0.02
CA ALA A 559 -20.53 -26.48 0.55
C ALA A 559 -20.18 -25.95 1.96
N SER A 560 -19.67 -26.80 2.86
CA SER A 560 -19.32 -26.39 4.22
C SER A 560 -18.18 -25.40 4.31
N ILE A 561 -17.12 -25.59 3.51
CA ILE A 561 -15.97 -24.67 3.52
C ILE A 561 -16.31 -23.36 2.80
N LEU A 562 -17.15 -23.41 1.76
CA LEU A 562 -17.69 -22.22 1.11
C LEU A 562 -18.56 -21.43 2.09
N LYS A 563 -19.45 -22.11 2.84
CA LYS A 563 -20.30 -21.45 3.83
C LYS A 563 -19.46 -20.74 4.88
N LEU A 564 -18.40 -21.39 5.38
CA LEU A 564 -17.44 -20.75 6.29
C LEU A 564 -16.87 -19.47 5.66
N ALA A 565 -16.27 -19.56 4.46
CA ALA A 565 -15.62 -18.43 3.81
C ALA A 565 -16.54 -17.23 3.57
N PHE A 566 -17.80 -17.47 3.16
CA PHE A 566 -18.82 -16.43 2.94
C PHE A 566 -19.48 -15.90 4.22
N SER A 567 -19.27 -16.56 5.37
CA SER A 567 -19.84 -16.15 6.67
C SER A 567 -18.86 -15.39 7.55
N LEU A 568 -17.57 -15.34 7.17
CA LEU A 568 -16.55 -14.64 7.95
C LEU A 568 -16.73 -13.11 7.84
N PRO A 569 -16.21 -12.34 8.81
CA PRO A 569 -16.14 -10.88 8.68
C PRO A 569 -15.26 -10.48 7.50
N ILE A 570 -15.56 -9.35 6.85
CA ILE A 570 -14.79 -8.81 5.72
C ILE A 570 -13.30 -8.57 6.03
N THR A 571 -12.96 -8.40 7.30
CA THR A 571 -11.59 -8.22 7.80
C THR A 571 -10.83 -9.55 7.99
N ASP A 572 -11.48 -10.70 7.85
CA ASP A 572 -10.83 -12.01 7.95
C ASP A 572 -10.09 -12.34 6.63
N PRO A 573 -8.84 -12.82 6.68
CA PRO A 573 -8.08 -13.13 5.48
C PRO A 573 -8.63 -14.34 4.67
N ASN A 574 -9.53 -15.14 5.25
CA ASN A 574 -10.27 -16.20 4.54
C ASN A 574 -11.65 -15.76 4.04
N TYR A 575 -12.03 -14.49 4.25
CA TYR A 575 -13.28 -13.96 3.72
C TYR A 575 -13.31 -14.06 2.19
N MET A 576 -14.37 -14.68 1.68
CA MET A 576 -14.72 -14.69 0.27
C MET A 576 -16.09 -14.03 0.12
N PRO A 577 -16.29 -13.16 -0.88
CA PRO A 577 -15.30 -12.67 -1.85
C PRO A 577 -14.43 -11.59 -1.21
N VAL A 578 -13.18 -11.48 -1.63
CA VAL A 578 -12.33 -10.42 -1.09
C VAL A 578 -12.84 -9.07 -1.58
N THR A 579 -13.50 -8.32 -0.68
CA THR A 579 -13.91 -6.88 -0.66
C THR A 579 -14.37 -6.15 -1.94
N ARG A 580 -14.33 -6.76 -3.12
CA ARG A 580 -14.49 -6.13 -4.44
C ARG A 580 -15.93 -6.14 -4.96
N ASP A 581 -16.63 -7.26 -4.90
CA ASP A 581 -17.66 -7.51 -5.93
C ASP A 581 -19.06 -7.89 -5.41
N LEU A 582 -19.29 -7.86 -4.09
CA LEU A 582 -20.51 -8.45 -3.54
C LEU A 582 -21.11 -7.63 -2.41
N SER A 583 -22.34 -7.21 -2.63
CA SER A 583 -23.20 -6.62 -1.60
C SER A 583 -23.55 -7.60 -0.48
N GLU A 584 -23.81 -7.06 0.70
CA GLU A 584 -24.21 -7.84 1.87
C GLU A 584 -25.42 -8.75 1.57
N PRO A 585 -26.51 -8.27 0.92
CA PRO A 585 -27.64 -9.13 0.59
C PRO A 585 -27.29 -10.28 -0.37
N LYS A 586 -26.46 -10.04 -1.41
CA LYS A 586 -26.02 -11.13 -2.30
C LYS A 586 -25.14 -12.15 -1.57
N ARG A 587 -24.32 -11.72 -0.60
CA ARG A 587 -23.59 -12.66 0.27
C ARG A 587 -24.54 -13.48 1.13
N GLN A 588 -25.54 -12.85 1.74
CA GLN A 588 -26.55 -13.54 2.54
C GLN A 588 -27.34 -14.56 1.71
N MET A 589 -27.66 -14.24 0.45
CA MET A 589 -28.26 -15.19 -0.49
C MET A 589 -27.39 -16.44 -0.67
N ILE A 590 -26.09 -16.28 -0.89
CA ILE A 590 -25.14 -17.39 -1.02
C ILE A 590 -25.09 -18.23 0.27
N VAL A 591 -24.96 -17.61 1.43
CA VAL A 591 -24.91 -18.32 2.73
C VAL A 591 -26.22 -19.09 2.96
N LYS A 592 -27.37 -18.45 2.76
CA LYS A 592 -28.70 -19.06 2.88
C LYS A 592 -28.87 -20.26 1.96
N TRP A 593 -28.38 -20.15 0.72
CA TRP A 593 -28.39 -21.27 -0.24
C TRP A 593 -27.46 -22.40 0.20
N LEU A 594 -26.22 -22.11 0.62
CA LEU A 594 -25.27 -23.13 1.08
C LEU A 594 -25.79 -23.91 2.29
N GLU A 595 -26.50 -23.26 3.22
CA GLU A 595 -27.17 -23.95 4.34
C GLU A 595 -28.27 -24.90 3.87
N LYS A 596 -29.03 -24.53 2.84
CA LYS A 596 -30.03 -25.41 2.22
C LYS A 596 -29.36 -26.63 1.59
N VAL A 597 -28.25 -26.43 0.88
CA VAL A 597 -27.45 -27.51 0.26
C VAL A 597 -26.92 -28.49 1.30
N GLU A 598 -26.41 -28.02 2.44
CA GLU A 598 -25.93 -28.89 3.52
C GLU A 598 -27.02 -29.76 4.14
N ARG A 599 -28.27 -29.28 4.13
CA ARG A 599 -29.44 -30.05 4.59
C ARG A 599 -29.97 -31.02 3.53
N GLY A 600 -29.26 -31.19 2.41
CA GLY A 600 -29.66 -32.07 1.31
C GLY A 600 -30.73 -31.46 0.40
N GLY A 601 -30.85 -30.14 0.37
CA GLY A 601 -31.78 -29.43 -0.51
C GLY A 601 -31.08 -28.72 -1.65
N ASP A 602 -31.10 -29.28 -2.87
CA ASP A 602 -31.10 -28.60 -4.17
C ASP A 602 -31.06 -29.68 -5.27
N ALA A 603 -32.17 -29.85 -5.99
CA ALA A 603 -32.33 -30.94 -6.95
C ALA A 603 -31.31 -30.91 -8.09
N VAL A 604 -30.80 -29.73 -8.47
CA VAL A 604 -29.78 -29.57 -9.53
C VAL A 604 -28.44 -30.11 -9.05
N LEU A 605 -28.06 -29.78 -7.81
CA LEU A 605 -26.85 -30.30 -7.18
C LEU A 605 -26.95 -31.79 -6.87
N ASP A 606 -28.12 -32.27 -6.49
CA ASP A 606 -28.40 -33.69 -6.27
C ASP A 606 -28.25 -34.51 -7.56
N ALA A 607 -28.84 -34.03 -8.66
CA ALA A 607 -28.68 -34.65 -9.98
C ALA A 607 -27.22 -34.62 -10.46
N ALA A 608 -26.52 -33.49 -10.29
CA ALA A 608 -25.11 -33.36 -10.69
C ALA A 608 -24.16 -34.26 -9.89
N ALA A 609 -24.43 -34.48 -8.60
CA ALA A 609 -23.65 -35.38 -7.76
C ALA A 609 -23.85 -36.86 -8.13
N GLY A 610 -25.05 -37.25 -8.57
CA GLY A 610 -25.35 -38.60 -9.03
C GLY A 610 -24.72 -38.97 -10.38
N ALA A 611 -24.21 -38.00 -11.14
CA ALA A 611 -23.74 -38.17 -12.51
C ALA A 611 -22.22 -38.40 -12.69
N GLN A 612 -21.40 -38.38 -11.62
CA GLN A 612 -19.94 -38.53 -11.75
C GLN A 612 -19.40 -39.91 -11.32
N PRO A 613 -18.56 -40.57 -12.15
CA PRO A 613 -17.64 -41.61 -11.70
C PRO A 613 -16.49 -41.00 -10.88
N ALA A 614 -16.00 -41.74 -9.88
CA ALA A 614 -14.85 -41.35 -9.07
C ALA A 614 -13.56 -41.25 -9.92
N ALA A 615 -12.88 -40.09 -9.89
CA ALA A 615 -11.66 -39.88 -10.68
C ALA A 615 -10.51 -39.17 -9.91
N PRO A 616 -9.24 -39.39 -10.30
CA PRO A 616 -8.07 -39.51 -9.42
C PRO A 616 -7.23 -38.22 -9.28
N ALA A 617 -7.87 -37.06 -9.12
CA ALA A 617 -7.17 -35.76 -9.09
C ALA A 617 -6.26 -35.53 -7.86
N ARG A 618 -6.45 -36.32 -6.78
CA ARG A 618 -5.82 -36.08 -5.47
C ARG A 618 -4.34 -36.48 -5.40
N ALA A 619 -3.88 -37.41 -6.23
CA ALA A 619 -2.50 -37.91 -6.21
C ALA A 619 -1.53 -37.00 -7.00
N LEU A 620 -1.97 -36.51 -8.16
CA LEU A 620 -1.18 -35.60 -9.01
C LEU A 620 -1.02 -34.22 -8.36
N ALA A 621 -2.07 -33.69 -7.73
CA ALA A 621 -2.01 -32.40 -7.03
C ALA A 621 -1.04 -32.43 -5.82
N ARG A 622 -1.01 -33.52 -5.05
CA ARG A 622 -0.04 -33.69 -3.94
C ARG A 622 1.41 -33.78 -4.43
N ALA A 623 1.63 -34.42 -5.58
CA ALA A 623 2.97 -34.54 -6.16
C ALA A 623 3.50 -33.20 -6.68
N GLN A 624 2.64 -32.39 -7.33
CA GLN A 624 3.00 -31.07 -7.84
C GLN A 624 3.20 -30.03 -6.75
N VAL A 625 2.36 -30.01 -5.70
CA VAL A 625 2.56 -29.11 -4.54
C VAL A 625 3.86 -29.42 -3.82
N LYS A 626 4.23 -30.71 -3.68
CA LYS A 626 5.55 -31.10 -3.17
C LYS A 626 6.70 -30.63 -4.05
N ALA A 627 6.53 -30.69 -5.38
CA ALA A 627 7.55 -30.23 -6.32
C ALA A 627 7.73 -28.70 -6.27
N GLN A 628 6.64 -27.94 -6.15
CA GLN A 628 6.67 -26.48 -6.04
C GLN A 628 7.21 -26.01 -4.68
N ALA A 629 6.84 -26.69 -3.58
CA ALA A 629 7.44 -26.43 -2.27
C ALA A 629 8.96 -26.66 -2.30
N LYS A 630 9.40 -27.76 -2.93
CA LYS A 630 10.83 -28.07 -3.08
C LYS A 630 11.58 -27.06 -3.96
N ALA A 631 10.94 -26.54 -5.01
CA ALA A 631 11.51 -25.49 -5.85
C ALA A 631 11.59 -24.15 -5.10
N ARG A 632 10.58 -23.84 -4.27
CA ARG A 632 10.55 -22.65 -3.42
C ARG A 632 11.62 -22.70 -2.32
N ASP A 633 11.79 -23.85 -1.66
CA ASP A 633 12.83 -24.06 -0.65
C ASP A 633 14.23 -23.95 -1.28
N ALA A 634 14.41 -24.39 -2.53
CA ALA A 634 15.65 -24.24 -3.28
C ALA A 634 15.95 -22.77 -3.66
N ALA A 635 14.94 -22.02 -4.09
CA ALA A 635 15.08 -20.59 -4.40
C ALA A 635 15.39 -19.76 -3.14
N GLN A 636 14.79 -20.10 -1.99
CA GLN A 636 15.13 -19.49 -0.70
C GLN A 636 16.56 -19.82 -0.24
N ALA A 637 17.04 -21.04 -0.51
CA ALA A 637 18.43 -21.42 -0.20
C ALA A 637 19.47 -20.69 -1.08
N GLU A 638 19.16 -20.45 -2.36
CA GLU A 638 20.03 -19.67 -3.25
C GLU A 638 20.02 -18.17 -2.91
N ALA A 639 18.85 -17.60 -2.58
CA ALA A 639 18.76 -16.23 -2.08
C ALA A 639 19.56 -16.04 -0.78
N GLY A 640 19.47 -16.99 0.17
CA GLY A 640 20.26 -16.98 1.41
C GLY A 640 21.78 -17.14 1.19
N ALA A 641 22.18 -17.90 0.16
CA ALA A 641 23.59 -18.05 -0.21
C ALA A 641 24.17 -16.77 -0.84
N SER A 642 23.36 -16.01 -1.59
CA SER A 642 23.76 -14.72 -2.17
C SER A 642 24.00 -13.62 -1.11
N THR A 643 23.39 -13.76 0.07
CA THR A 643 23.55 -12.83 1.21
C THR A 643 24.70 -13.17 2.18
N MET A 644 25.35 -14.32 2.04
CA MET A 644 26.35 -14.84 3.01
C MET A 644 27.78 -15.03 2.43
N GLY A 645 28.06 -14.50 1.24
CA GLY A 645 29.35 -14.65 0.57
C GLY A 645 30.38 -13.56 0.91
N GLY A 646 30.89 -13.50 2.15
CA GLY A 646 32.00 -12.60 2.49
C GLY A 646 32.71 -12.89 3.81
N SER A 647 33.98 -13.30 3.72
CA SER A 647 35.00 -13.57 4.77
C SER A 647 35.19 -15.07 5.12
N ARG A 648 36.38 -15.69 5.12
CA ARG A 648 37.80 -15.24 5.14
C ARG A 648 38.74 -16.46 4.79
N PRO A 649 40.09 -16.34 4.77
CA PRO A 649 40.96 -16.82 3.69
C PRO A 649 41.84 -18.03 4.04
N ARG A 650 42.42 -18.69 3.01
CA ARG A 650 43.70 -19.41 3.13
C ARG A 650 44.50 -19.38 1.80
N PHE A 651 45.58 -18.62 1.80
CA PHE A 651 46.83 -18.93 1.07
C PHE A 651 47.71 -19.80 2.00
N PRO A 652 48.70 -20.61 1.54
CA PRO A 652 49.65 -20.39 0.42
C PRO A 652 49.89 -21.64 -0.47
N GLY A 653 50.60 -21.64 -1.59
CA GLY A 653 51.34 -20.61 -2.31
C GLY A 653 52.15 -21.20 -3.48
N LYS A 654 52.83 -20.30 -4.18
CA LYS A 654 54.06 -20.43 -4.98
C LYS A 654 54.03 -21.06 -6.40
N PHE A 655 54.74 -20.30 -7.25
CA PHE A 655 55.51 -20.63 -8.45
C PHE A 655 54.88 -20.43 -9.86
N THR A 656 55.23 -19.25 -10.40
CA THR A 656 55.91 -18.97 -11.68
C THR A 656 55.27 -19.30 -13.03
N SER A 657 55.17 -18.22 -13.82
CA SER A 657 55.48 -18.04 -15.25
C SER A 657 54.70 -18.92 -16.25
N THR A 658 54.23 -18.43 -17.40
CA THR A 658 54.94 -17.60 -18.37
C THR A 658 53.91 -16.99 -19.34
N THR A 659 54.10 -15.71 -19.64
CA THR A 659 53.99 -15.08 -20.98
C THR A 659 52.96 -15.57 -22.01
N GLY A 660 52.17 -14.62 -22.52
CA GLY A 660 52.13 -14.40 -23.98
C GLY A 660 50.79 -14.00 -24.60
N GLY A 661 50.66 -12.72 -24.97
CA GLY A 661 49.91 -12.22 -26.14
C GLY A 661 48.39 -12.11 -26.00
N SER A 662 47.82 -10.90 -25.94
CA SER A 662 47.33 -10.10 -27.09
C SER A 662 46.21 -10.79 -27.88
N ARG A 663 45.10 -10.18 -28.30
CA ARG A 663 44.59 -8.81 -28.37
C ARG A 663 43.13 -8.96 -28.86
N LEU A 664 42.26 -8.06 -28.43
CA LEU A 664 41.20 -7.38 -29.20
C LEU A 664 40.44 -8.18 -30.28
N LYS A 665 39.13 -8.34 -30.09
CA LYS A 665 38.15 -7.38 -30.63
C LYS A 665 36.94 -7.31 -29.72
#